data_AF-A0A8C1ZR36-F1
#
_entry.id   AF-A0A8C1ZR36-F1
#
_cell.length_a   1.000
_cell.length_b   1.000
_cell.length_c   1.000
_cell.angle_alpha   90.00
_cell.angle_beta   90.00
_cell.angle_gamma   90.00
#
_symmetry.space_group_name_H-M   'P 1'
#
loop_
_entity.id
_entity.type
_entity.pdbx_description
1 polymer ?
#
loop_
_entity_poly.entity_id
_entity_poly.type
_entity_poly.pdbx_seq_one_letter_code
_entity_poly.pdbx_strand_id
1 'polypeptide(L)'
;MFSKYKASVIDKCKFLIDCNLPSVEHVELTARYTKPVIIQKSKKLMMFVYHFGRKTKPSSQLLSNDKNQSIRIDQLFSPDCDGNKPKTVILSGDSGRGKSFMLQKIMLDWASGKLYSENFDVVFLLKWEEVKFLSQEMSLNELLSWSCSLTSDHIPEVQKLTPEKVLFIIDGIDEFFFDSYIQISSTNLSQKALPMDTLRSLLNGLILPESFLLVTTRSAAHALISILKGPQRFTEIMGFSERGVQEYFQKFFQDEQLFRKTYESLKTNETLLTACSLPLLCWMVSFCLKKHLTDDDHVMRELKTTTSIYVLFVFTLLEHHGHSQSVFSTLKSLGVLAEEGMKKQQVFFDERSVAKTGLDPATSVFLYKDSLKRNNRQVPVFRFMHLSFQEFFTALSYVLMDEESSWSKIRELCYWLKDEIYRPSPERSNPNHSIMLFLCGLSNEEVSSSLFEKIKQTVPHTIILKQELYISVIRAIDLGHKLFALHCLYELQDKRFVSEALTPNIMDLSTVSLRSTDCWVLLYCLQCCPHIRDLDLMNCDLTAEKLKILQPALRMCKTLRLSVEHLSEAGDLIQSLGESKILSKLNAQEDEYSAESLRWSLDLSVTGGVVLLSLSSERILSFPAVLEISLTCPQSETSSIDWTLFLQRLSKTGKVAEDSSALDEHVSLLLSSFHSVGLKTLDLKLVSLNESWASGIISLVQTCTSLQELSVGVTGLLLEEGLMLLKKSLTDPHCTVIIEGFVCSIAVQTDLSEDTLSFKKLVVFFCYFLIQDHNTNYFLAQHG
;
A
#
# COMPACT_ATOMS: atom_id res chain seq x y z
N MET A 1 18.37 22.77 31.02
CA MET A 1 18.10 23.90 30.09
C MET A 1 16.61 23.95 29.73
N PHE A 2 16.00 22.92 29.13
CA PHE A 2 14.59 22.99 28.67
C PHE A 2 13.49 22.40 29.59
N SER A 3 13.67 22.34 30.92
CA SER A 3 12.69 21.68 31.81
C SER A 3 11.30 22.32 31.79
N LYS A 4 11.22 23.66 31.81
CA LYS A 4 9.95 24.40 31.70
C LYS A 4 9.27 24.19 30.35
N TYR A 5 10.05 24.14 29.27
CA TYR A 5 9.52 23.85 27.94
C TYR A 5 8.95 22.43 27.86
N LYS A 6 9.68 21.42 28.36
CA LYS A 6 9.18 20.04 28.43
C LYS A 6 7.87 19.92 29.21
N ALA A 7 7.75 20.62 30.35
CA ALA A 7 6.49 20.67 31.10
C ALA A 7 5.33 21.26 30.27
N SER A 8 5.57 22.38 29.57
CA SER A 8 4.57 22.98 28.68
C SER A 8 4.17 22.06 27.52
N VAL A 9 5.12 21.32 26.95
CA VAL A 9 4.82 20.32 25.91
C VAL A 9 3.95 19.20 26.45
N ILE A 10 4.25 18.68 27.66
CA ILE A 10 3.43 17.66 28.30
C ILE A 10 2.00 18.17 28.47
N ASP A 11 1.80 19.36 29.04
CA ASP A 11 0.46 19.90 29.26
C ASP A 11 -0.35 20.07 27.96
N LYS A 12 0.31 20.51 26.87
CA LYS A 12 -0.33 20.70 25.57
C LYS A 12 -0.65 19.41 24.83
N CYS A 13 0.21 18.39 24.94
CA CYS A 13 0.08 17.13 24.19
C CYS A 13 -0.55 15.99 24.99
N LYS A 14 -0.75 16.14 26.30
CA LYS A 14 -1.29 15.09 27.17
C LYS A 14 -2.75 14.75 26.86
N PHE A 15 -3.54 15.73 26.45
CA PHE A 15 -4.97 15.57 26.29
C PHE A 15 -5.43 15.74 24.85
N LEU A 16 -6.38 14.90 24.48
CA LEU A 16 -7.19 15.02 23.28
C LEU A 16 -8.48 15.74 23.62
N ILE A 17 -9.00 16.42 22.62
CA ILE A 17 -10.30 17.07 22.71
C ILE A 17 -11.27 16.06 22.13
N ASP A 18 -12.07 15.47 23.00
CA ASP A 18 -13.02 14.44 22.61
C ASP A 18 -14.31 15.11 22.12
N CYS A 19 -14.51 15.12 20.80
CA CYS A 19 -15.75 15.62 20.20
C CYS A 19 -16.98 14.78 20.59
N ASN A 20 -16.79 13.63 21.25
CA ASN A 20 -17.84 12.70 21.64
C ASN A 20 -18.63 13.11 22.89
N LEU A 21 -18.28 14.21 23.57
CA LEU A 21 -18.86 14.58 24.87
C LEU A 21 -19.43 16.01 24.86
N PRO A 22 -20.67 16.24 25.34
CA PRO A 22 -21.31 17.57 25.35
C PRO A 22 -20.61 18.60 26.24
N SER A 23 -19.90 18.13 27.27
CA SER A 23 -18.94 18.89 28.05
C SER A 23 -17.53 18.60 27.52
N VAL A 24 -16.69 19.63 27.38
CA VAL A 24 -15.27 19.51 26.96
C VAL A 24 -14.51 18.68 28.01
N GLU A 25 -14.59 17.37 27.91
CA GLU A 25 -13.80 16.44 28.70
C GLU A 25 -12.56 16.04 27.92
N HIS A 26 -11.44 16.10 28.62
CA HIS A 26 -10.12 15.84 28.07
C HIS A 26 -9.79 14.35 28.23
N VAL A 27 -9.73 13.62 27.12
CA VAL A 27 -9.28 12.22 27.13
C VAL A 27 -7.77 12.19 27.03
N GLU A 28 -7.10 11.41 27.88
CA GLU A 28 -5.65 11.30 27.83
C GLU A 28 -5.19 10.66 26.52
N LEU A 29 -4.24 11.30 25.82
CA LEU A 29 -3.68 10.82 24.55
C LEU A 29 -3.17 9.38 24.70
N THR A 30 -2.47 9.08 25.79
CA THR A 30 -1.93 7.75 26.10
C THR A 30 -3.01 6.69 26.28
N ALA A 31 -4.20 7.06 26.75
CA ALA A 31 -5.31 6.13 26.92
C ALA A 31 -5.92 5.69 25.58
N ARG A 32 -5.80 6.51 24.52
CA ARG A 32 -6.36 6.21 23.19
C ARG A 32 -5.33 5.93 22.11
N TYR A 33 -4.05 6.20 22.37
CA TYR A 33 -2.99 6.02 21.38
C TYR A 33 -2.76 4.55 21.08
N THR A 34 -2.93 4.19 19.81
CA THR A 34 -2.54 2.90 19.25
C THR A 34 -1.46 3.10 18.20
N LYS A 35 -0.45 2.22 18.21
CA LYS A 35 0.72 2.35 17.34
C LYS A 35 0.31 2.06 15.89
N PRO A 36 0.54 2.98 14.95
CA PRO A 36 0.32 2.70 13.54
C PRO A 36 1.50 1.91 12.96
N VAL A 37 1.25 1.22 11.85
CA VAL A 37 2.28 0.59 11.01
C VAL A 37 2.94 1.68 10.17
N ILE A 38 4.28 1.71 10.18
CA ILE A 38 5.10 2.60 9.34
C ILE A 38 6.01 1.70 8.50
N ILE A 39 6.11 2.01 7.22
CA ILE A 39 7.00 1.32 6.28
C ILE A 39 8.04 2.29 5.74
N GLN A 40 9.29 1.85 5.63
CA GLN A 40 10.38 2.60 4.98
C GLN A 40 10.34 2.34 3.47
N LYS A 41 10.30 3.40 2.66
CA LYS A 41 10.27 3.30 1.19
C LYS A 41 11.68 3.33 0.61
N SER A 42 11.88 2.64 -0.52
CA SER A 42 13.15 2.67 -1.26
C SER A 42 13.55 4.09 -1.67
N LYS A 43 14.78 4.47 -1.34
CA LYS A 43 15.36 5.74 -1.78
C LYS A 43 15.57 5.77 -3.30
N LYS A 44 16.03 4.66 -3.88
CA LYS A 44 16.26 4.54 -5.33
C LYS A 44 14.95 4.70 -6.10
N LEU A 45 13.88 4.05 -5.65
CA LEU A 45 12.56 4.17 -6.26
C LEU A 45 12.01 5.59 -6.15
N MET A 46 12.14 6.24 -4.99
CA MET A 46 11.68 7.63 -4.82
C MET A 46 12.45 8.60 -5.71
N MET A 47 13.76 8.40 -5.87
CA MET A 47 14.59 9.19 -6.79
C MET A 47 14.21 8.94 -8.26
N PHE A 48 13.92 7.70 -8.64
CA PHE A 48 13.46 7.36 -10.00
C PHE A 48 12.15 8.06 -10.31
N VAL A 49 11.16 7.95 -9.41
CA VAL A 49 9.84 8.58 -9.58
C VAL A 49 9.97 10.11 -9.67
N TYR A 50 10.88 10.72 -8.91
CA TYR A 50 11.17 12.16 -9.01
C TYR A 50 11.72 12.58 -10.37
N HIS A 51 12.70 11.86 -10.92
CA HIS A 51 13.38 12.25 -12.17
C HIS A 51 12.58 11.90 -13.43
N PHE A 52 11.92 10.74 -13.45
CA PHE A 52 11.32 10.18 -14.66
C PHE A 52 9.78 10.17 -14.62
N GLY A 53 9.18 10.58 -13.50
CA GLY A 53 7.74 10.54 -13.27
C GLY A 53 7.20 9.10 -13.18
N ARG A 54 5.92 8.96 -12.83
CA ARG A 54 5.27 7.64 -12.71
C ARG A 54 4.96 6.95 -14.05
N LYS A 55 5.06 7.65 -15.18
CA LYS A 55 4.71 7.11 -16.52
C LYS A 55 5.78 6.20 -17.09
N THR A 56 7.01 6.29 -16.58
CA THR A 56 8.12 5.43 -16.97
C THR A 56 8.17 4.23 -16.04
N LYS A 57 8.24 3.02 -16.60
CA LYS A 57 8.35 1.80 -15.80
C LYS A 57 9.76 1.72 -15.22
N PRO A 58 9.93 1.68 -13.88
CA PRO A 58 11.24 1.37 -13.30
C PRO A 58 11.65 -0.04 -13.74
N SER A 59 12.93 -0.26 -13.98
CA SER A 59 13.47 -1.60 -14.19
C SER A 59 13.21 -2.46 -12.95
N SER A 60 13.00 -3.77 -13.11
CA SER A 60 12.79 -4.72 -12.00
C SER A 60 13.87 -4.59 -10.91
N GLN A 61 15.12 -4.36 -11.33
CA GLN A 61 16.29 -4.13 -10.46
C GLN A 61 16.20 -2.90 -9.53
N LEU A 62 15.38 -1.89 -9.88
CA LEU A 62 15.15 -0.71 -9.03
C LEU A 62 14.04 -0.94 -8.00
N LEU A 63 13.14 -1.89 -8.26
CA LEU A 63 12.06 -2.29 -7.35
C LEU A 63 12.57 -3.31 -6.30
N SER A 64 13.57 -4.11 -6.65
CA SER A 64 14.05 -5.24 -5.85
C SER A 64 15.03 -4.92 -4.71
N ASN A 65 15.74 -3.80 -4.81
CA ASN A 65 16.88 -3.54 -3.91
C ASN A 65 16.54 -2.89 -2.56
N ASP A 66 15.28 -2.54 -2.27
CA ASP A 66 14.88 -1.91 -1.00
C ASP A 66 13.39 -2.20 -0.71
N LYS A 67 13.09 -3.29 0.00
CA LYS A 67 11.71 -3.59 0.44
C LYS A 67 11.17 -2.49 1.36
N ASN A 68 9.83 -2.38 1.35
CA ASN A 68 9.06 -1.67 2.36
C ASN A 68 9.20 -2.33 3.74
N GLN A 69 10.29 -2.06 4.46
CA GLN A 69 10.52 -2.62 5.78
C GLN A 69 9.68 -1.89 6.83
N SER A 70 9.03 -2.63 7.72
CA SER A 70 8.38 -1.98 8.86
C SER A 70 9.44 -1.33 9.74
N ILE A 71 9.24 -0.06 10.06
CA ILE A 71 10.16 0.74 10.87
C ILE A 71 9.46 1.23 12.12
N ARG A 72 10.13 1.12 13.27
CA ARG A 72 9.60 1.65 14.52
C ARG A 72 9.84 3.15 14.63
N ILE A 73 8.99 3.83 15.41
CA ILE A 73 9.08 5.27 15.65
C ILE A 73 10.45 5.67 16.22
N ASP A 74 11.06 4.87 17.10
CA ASP A 74 12.39 5.14 17.68
C ASP A 74 13.55 4.88 16.70
N GLN A 75 13.28 4.17 15.60
CA GLN A 75 14.27 3.82 14.58
C GLN A 75 14.30 4.78 13.39
N LEU A 76 13.39 5.76 13.33
CA LEU A 76 13.30 6.69 12.17
C LEU A 76 14.62 7.40 11.87
N PHE A 77 15.40 7.75 12.90
CA PHE A 77 16.71 8.40 12.78
C PHE A 77 17.91 7.46 13.01
N SER A 78 17.68 6.15 13.05
CA SER A 78 18.77 5.17 13.12
C SER A 78 19.56 5.13 11.80
N PRO A 79 20.86 4.82 11.83
CA PRO A 79 21.64 4.63 10.60
C PRO A 79 21.03 3.54 9.71
N ASP A 80 21.19 3.66 8.39
CA ASP A 80 20.88 2.59 7.46
C ASP A 80 21.99 1.52 7.40
N CYS A 81 21.84 0.53 6.52
CA CYS A 81 22.82 -0.56 6.36
C CYS A 81 24.21 -0.08 5.96
N ASP A 82 24.30 1.09 5.30
CA ASP A 82 25.56 1.71 4.90
C ASP A 82 26.16 2.59 6.02
N GLY A 83 25.55 2.60 7.20
CA GLY A 83 25.95 3.44 8.33
C GLY A 83 25.54 4.91 8.21
N ASN A 84 24.79 5.28 7.16
CA ASN A 84 24.37 6.66 6.94
C ASN A 84 23.19 7.01 7.85
N LYS A 85 23.39 8.03 8.69
CA LYS A 85 22.32 8.55 9.55
C LYS A 85 21.48 9.58 8.79
N PRO A 86 20.16 9.41 8.64
CA PRO A 86 19.33 10.38 7.95
C PRO A 86 19.23 11.67 8.77
N LYS A 87 19.48 12.82 8.14
CA LYS A 87 19.22 14.15 8.71
C LYS A 87 17.76 14.55 8.55
N THR A 88 17.08 14.01 7.55
CA THR A 88 15.66 14.27 7.28
C THR A 88 14.90 12.96 7.17
N VAL A 89 13.79 12.83 7.89
CA VAL A 89 12.81 11.77 7.74
C VAL A 89 11.53 12.37 7.16
N ILE A 90 11.04 11.79 6.07
CA ILE A 90 9.80 12.20 5.41
C ILE A 90 8.77 11.10 5.68
N LEU A 91 7.66 11.47 6.30
CA LEU A 91 6.55 10.58 6.63
C LEU A 91 5.33 10.96 5.78
N SER A 92 5.11 10.24 4.69
CA SER A 92 3.95 10.41 3.83
C SER A 92 2.77 9.54 4.27
N GLY A 93 1.56 9.92 3.87
CA GLY A 93 0.38 9.07 3.94
C GLY A 93 -0.89 9.88 3.79
N ASP A 94 -1.98 9.23 3.37
CA ASP A 94 -3.25 9.92 3.12
C ASP A 94 -3.82 10.64 4.36
N SER A 95 -4.82 11.48 4.10
CA SER A 95 -5.63 12.14 5.13
C SER A 95 -6.24 11.11 6.10
N GLY A 96 -6.28 11.40 7.40
CA GLY A 96 -6.89 10.52 8.40
C GLY A 96 -6.03 9.33 8.87
N ARG A 97 -4.81 9.12 8.34
CA ARG A 97 -3.90 8.04 8.77
C ARG A 97 -3.26 8.23 10.16
N GLY A 98 -3.44 9.38 10.79
CA GLY A 98 -2.92 9.65 12.14
C GLY A 98 -1.51 10.27 12.18
N LYS A 99 -1.05 10.93 11.11
CA LYS A 99 0.25 11.62 11.04
C LYS A 99 0.43 12.63 12.19
N SER A 100 -0.43 13.65 12.26
CA SER A 100 -0.38 14.68 13.31
C SER A 100 -0.53 14.09 14.72
N PHE A 101 -1.36 13.06 14.86
CA PHE A 101 -1.58 12.37 16.14
C PHE A 101 -0.32 11.62 16.60
N MET A 102 0.42 10.98 15.69
CA MET A 102 1.71 10.36 15.96
C MET A 102 2.74 11.42 16.37
N LEU A 103 2.81 12.56 15.68
CA LEU A 103 3.75 13.63 16.03
C LEU A 103 3.49 14.19 17.43
N GLN A 104 2.23 14.38 17.82
CA GLN A 104 1.86 14.76 19.19
C GLN A 104 2.34 13.71 20.21
N LYS A 105 2.22 12.42 19.89
CA LYS A 105 2.73 11.35 20.76
C LYS A 105 4.25 11.37 20.87
N ILE A 106 4.97 11.61 19.77
CA ILE A 106 6.42 11.76 19.76
C ILE A 106 6.83 12.92 20.67
N MET A 107 6.16 14.08 20.56
CA MET A 107 6.41 15.23 21.42
C MET A 107 6.18 14.92 22.91
N LEU A 108 5.07 14.26 23.23
CA LEU A 108 4.74 13.87 24.61
C LEU A 108 5.78 12.90 25.19
N ASP A 109 6.16 11.88 24.43
CA ASP A 109 7.13 10.87 24.88
C ASP A 109 8.54 11.46 25.02
N TRP A 110 8.95 12.34 24.11
CA TRP A 110 10.22 13.05 24.23
C TRP A 110 10.27 13.96 25.45
N ALA A 111 9.22 14.76 25.67
CA ALA A 111 9.14 15.65 26.83
C ALA A 111 9.10 14.86 28.15
N SER A 112 8.50 13.67 28.14
CA SER A 112 8.47 12.73 29.27
C SER A 112 9.74 11.89 29.42
N GLY A 113 10.73 12.05 28.54
CA GLY A 113 12.01 11.32 28.58
C GLY A 113 11.96 9.87 28.06
N LYS A 114 10.84 9.43 27.46
CA LYS A 114 10.60 8.06 26.99
C LYS A 114 11.09 7.77 25.57
N LEU A 115 11.25 8.82 24.75
CA LEU A 115 11.63 8.70 23.34
C LEU A 115 12.65 9.77 22.98
N TYR A 116 13.72 9.42 22.26
CA TYR A 116 14.73 10.34 21.74
C TYR A 116 15.43 11.25 22.77
N SER A 117 15.30 10.98 24.05
CA SER A 117 15.88 11.80 25.13
C SER A 117 17.41 11.81 25.12
N GLU A 118 18.04 10.75 24.61
CA GLU A 118 19.51 10.66 24.44
C GLU A 118 19.97 11.24 23.09
N ASN A 119 19.07 11.23 22.10
CA ASN A 119 19.37 11.69 20.74
C ASN A 119 19.29 13.21 20.63
N PHE A 120 18.27 13.83 21.23
CA PHE A 120 17.96 15.26 21.07
C PHE A 120 17.72 15.96 22.40
N ASP A 121 18.44 17.06 22.62
CA ASP A 121 18.29 17.93 23.79
C ASP A 121 17.00 18.75 23.72
N VAL A 122 16.58 19.09 22.50
CA VAL A 122 15.36 19.86 22.22
C VAL A 122 14.66 19.37 20.94
N VAL A 123 13.34 19.32 20.99
CA VAL A 123 12.48 19.02 19.84
C VAL A 123 11.46 20.15 19.69
N PHE A 124 11.36 20.72 18.48
CA PHE A 124 10.39 21.78 18.16
C PHE A 124 9.32 21.24 17.22
N LEU A 125 8.05 21.59 17.45
CA LEU A 125 6.94 21.26 16.56
C LEU A 125 6.45 22.53 15.85
N LEU A 126 6.51 22.54 14.52
CA LEU A 126 5.98 23.59 13.66
C LEU A 126 4.89 23.00 12.78
N LYS A 127 3.68 23.55 12.85
CA LYS A 127 2.58 23.16 11.97
C LYS A 127 2.54 24.09 10.76
N TRP A 128 2.56 23.53 9.56
CA TRP A 128 2.66 24.28 8.31
C TRP A 128 1.56 25.34 8.16
N GLU A 129 0.30 24.94 8.37
CA GLU A 129 -0.86 25.84 8.25
C GLU A 129 -0.84 26.98 9.28
N GLU A 130 -0.29 26.73 10.48
CA GLU A 130 -0.15 27.75 11.53
C GLU A 130 0.91 28.79 11.14
N VAL A 131 2.03 28.35 10.56
CA VAL A 131 3.10 29.24 10.08
C VAL A 131 2.62 30.06 8.87
N LYS A 132 1.86 29.46 7.96
CA LYS A 132 1.30 30.13 6.78
C LYS A 132 0.33 31.25 7.15
N PHE A 133 -0.37 31.13 8.28
CA PHE A 133 -1.26 32.18 8.78
C PHE A 133 -0.51 33.45 9.23
N LEU A 134 0.81 33.35 9.49
CA LEU A 134 1.63 34.46 9.91
C LEU A 134 2.10 35.31 8.73
N SER A 135 1.77 36.60 8.78
CA SER A 135 2.12 37.57 7.73
C SER A 135 3.23 38.55 8.13
N GLN A 136 3.70 38.50 9.38
CA GLN A 136 4.72 39.42 9.89
C GLN A 136 6.11 38.82 9.74
N GLU A 137 7.07 39.62 9.23
CA GLU A 137 8.46 39.21 9.19
C GLU A 137 9.00 38.93 10.60
N MET A 138 9.64 37.77 10.75
CA MET A 138 10.21 37.32 12.01
C MET A 138 11.44 36.45 11.76
N SER A 139 12.33 36.45 12.73
CA SER A 139 13.49 35.56 12.78
C SER A 139 13.08 34.14 13.20
N LEU A 140 13.97 33.16 13.03
CA LEU A 140 13.69 31.78 13.48
C LEU A 140 13.45 31.75 15.00
N ASN A 141 14.19 32.54 15.77
CA ASN A 141 14.03 32.63 17.22
C ASN A 141 12.63 33.13 17.62
N GLU A 142 12.12 34.13 16.92
CA GLU A 142 10.78 34.67 17.13
C GLU A 142 9.71 33.64 16.70
N LEU A 143 9.92 32.93 15.59
CA LEU A 143 9.02 31.88 15.12
C LEU A 143 8.93 30.70 16.12
N LEU A 144 10.06 30.28 16.68
CA LEU A 144 10.11 29.22 17.69
C LEU A 144 9.50 29.67 19.02
N SER A 145 9.73 30.92 19.44
CA SER A 145 9.06 31.48 20.62
C SER A 145 7.55 31.52 20.46
N TRP A 146 7.07 31.85 19.27
CA TRP A 146 5.66 31.84 18.91
C TRP A 146 5.03 30.44 18.95
N SER A 147 5.58 29.49 18.18
CA SER A 147 4.97 28.15 18.02
C SER A 147 5.10 27.30 19.28
N CYS A 148 6.28 27.34 19.90
CA CYS A 148 6.63 26.48 21.02
C CYS A 148 6.37 27.14 22.38
N SER A 149 5.86 28.38 22.40
CA SER A 149 5.63 29.18 23.61
C SER A 149 6.89 29.31 24.48
N LEU A 150 8.06 29.45 23.84
CA LEU A 150 9.32 29.70 24.55
C LEU A 150 9.27 31.10 25.16
N THR A 151 9.53 31.21 26.46
CA THR A 151 9.71 32.51 27.13
C THR A 151 10.96 33.23 26.65
N SER A 152 11.04 34.54 26.88
CA SER A 152 12.20 35.37 26.52
C SER A 152 13.52 34.83 27.07
N ASP A 153 13.48 34.13 28.21
CA ASP A 153 14.66 33.55 28.88
C ASP A 153 15.25 32.35 28.12
N HIS A 154 14.47 31.69 27.25
CA HIS A 154 14.90 30.53 26.47
C HIS A 154 15.56 30.91 25.14
N ILE A 155 15.39 32.14 24.66
CA ILE A 155 15.95 32.59 23.37
C ILE A 155 17.49 32.55 23.36
N PRO A 156 18.20 33.00 24.43
CA PRO A 156 19.66 32.86 24.51
C PRO A 156 20.11 31.39 24.61
N GLU A 157 19.28 30.50 25.16
CA GLU A 157 19.56 29.06 25.24
C GLU A 157 19.43 28.40 23.86
N VAL A 158 18.46 28.83 23.04
CA VAL A 158 18.30 28.39 21.65
C VAL A 158 19.53 28.73 20.81
N GLN A 159 20.15 29.90 21.03
CA GLN A 159 21.38 30.31 20.35
C GLN A 159 22.63 29.50 20.76
N LYS A 160 22.58 28.82 21.92
CA LYS A 160 23.67 27.96 22.42
C LYS A 160 23.46 26.48 22.10
N LEU A 161 22.38 26.14 21.37
CA LEU A 161 22.10 24.76 21.00
C LEU A 161 23.19 24.19 20.12
N THR A 162 23.58 22.95 20.41
CA THR A 162 24.37 22.12 19.50
C THR A 162 23.43 21.64 18.39
N PRO A 163 23.58 22.08 17.13
CA PRO A 163 22.60 21.79 16.09
C PRO A 163 22.29 20.29 15.90
N GLU A 164 23.28 19.42 16.06
CA GLU A 164 23.17 17.95 15.98
C GLU A 164 22.26 17.34 17.05
N LYS A 165 21.95 18.09 18.11
CA LYS A 165 21.05 17.69 19.21
C LYS A 165 19.67 18.34 19.11
N VAL A 166 19.35 18.97 17.97
CA VAL A 166 18.06 19.62 17.71
C VAL A 166 17.27 18.83 16.67
N LEU A 167 16.00 18.57 16.96
CA LEU A 167 15.03 18.02 16.01
C LEU A 167 13.90 19.03 15.75
N PHE A 168 13.62 19.31 14.49
CA PHE A 168 12.42 20.03 14.07
C PHE A 168 11.41 19.05 13.46
N ILE A 169 10.21 19.04 14.01
CA ILE A 169 9.06 18.32 13.49
C ILE A 169 8.20 19.32 12.72
N ILE A 170 7.98 19.08 11.42
CA ILE A 170 7.13 19.90 10.56
C ILE A 170 5.89 19.12 10.18
N ASP A 171 4.73 19.56 10.67
CA ASP A 171 3.45 18.87 10.42
C ASP A 171 2.67 19.50 9.25
N GLY A 172 2.39 18.71 8.22
CA GLY A 172 1.43 19.02 7.16
C GLY A 172 2.00 19.80 5.97
N ILE A 173 3.19 19.44 5.48
CA ILE A 173 3.70 20.04 4.24
C ILE A 173 2.91 19.49 3.05
N ASP A 174 2.09 20.35 2.44
CA ASP A 174 1.35 20.03 1.21
C ASP A 174 1.98 20.75 -0.01
N GLU A 175 2.08 20.06 -1.14
CA GLU A 175 2.86 20.42 -2.33
C GLU A 175 2.42 21.73 -3.02
N PHE A 176 1.16 22.15 -2.84
CA PHE A 176 0.55 23.28 -3.54
C PHE A 176 1.23 24.65 -3.28
N PHE A 177 2.17 24.73 -2.32
CA PHE A 177 2.75 25.99 -1.84
C PHE A 177 4.22 26.23 -2.21
N PHE A 178 4.87 25.31 -2.91
CA PHE A 178 6.26 25.48 -3.30
C PHE A 178 6.37 25.95 -4.74
N ASP A 179 6.22 27.26 -4.93
CA ASP A 179 6.65 27.90 -6.16
C ASP A 179 8.19 27.90 -6.17
N SER A 180 8.80 27.14 -7.09
CA SER A 180 10.25 26.94 -7.23
C SER A 180 11.04 28.24 -7.50
N TYR A 181 10.33 29.34 -7.77
CA TYR A 181 10.90 30.63 -8.17
C TYR A 181 11.08 31.64 -7.03
N ILE A 182 10.71 31.31 -5.79
CA ILE A 182 10.88 32.25 -4.66
C ILE A 182 12.36 32.29 -4.25
N GLN A 183 12.99 33.46 -4.41
CA GLN A 183 14.36 33.74 -3.97
C GLN A 183 14.48 33.54 -2.45
N ILE A 184 15.13 32.45 -2.05
CA ILE A 184 15.45 32.16 -0.65
C ILE A 184 16.56 33.13 -0.21
N SER A 185 16.30 33.93 0.83
CA SER A 185 17.18 35.05 1.22
C SER A 185 17.71 34.99 2.66
N SER A 186 17.19 34.09 3.50
CA SER A 186 17.57 34.00 4.91
C SER A 186 18.65 32.93 5.14
N THR A 187 19.80 33.35 5.65
CA THR A 187 20.94 32.45 5.97
C THR A 187 21.32 32.46 7.44
N ASN A 188 20.64 33.27 8.27
CA ASN A 188 20.99 33.48 9.66
C ASN A 188 19.76 33.39 10.59
N LEU A 189 19.95 32.82 11.78
CA LEU A 189 18.94 32.62 12.83
C LEU A 189 18.20 33.91 13.23
N SER A 190 18.90 35.05 13.20
CA SER A 190 18.40 36.35 13.65
C SER A 190 17.91 37.25 12.50
N GLN A 191 18.09 36.83 11.25
CA GLN A 191 17.60 37.58 10.09
C GLN A 191 16.08 37.48 10.03
N LYS A 192 15.41 38.63 9.97
CA LYS A 192 13.95 38.67 9.79
C LYS A 192 13.63 38.41 8.33
N ALA A 193 12.69 37.51 8.11
CA ALA A 193 12.11 37.21 6.81
C ALA A 193 10.66 36.80 7.01
N LEU A 194 9.92 36.56 5.93
CA LEU A 194 8.59 35.97 6.09
C LEU A 194 8.73 34.59 6.79
N PRO A 195 7.79 34.21 7.67
CA PRO A 195 7.83 32.94 8.39
C PRO A 195 8.01 31.73 7.47
N MET A 196 7.34 31.76 6.31
CA MET A 196 7.47 30.73 5.29
C MET A 196 8.87 30.67 4.69
N ASP A 197 9.52 31.80 4.42
CA ASP A 197 10.88 31.82 3.85
C ASP A 197 11.93 31.36 4.87
N THR A 198 11.73 31.70 6.15
CA THR A 198 12.54 31.18 7.26
C THR A 198 12.38 29.66 7.36
N LEU A 199 11.16 29.15 7.28
CA LEU A 199 10.89 27.71 7.30
C LEU A 199 11.52 27.01 6.09
N ARG A 200 11.39 27.57 4.88
CA ARG A 200 12.07 27.05 3.67
C ARG A 200 13.59 27.00 3.82
N SER A 201 14.18 28.03 4.43
CA SER A 201 15.62 28.09 4.68
C SER A 201 16.08 27.02 5.67
N LEU A 202 15.26 26.72 6.70
CA LEU A 202 15.50 25.59 7.62
C LEU A 202 15.38 24.24 6.92
N LEU A 203 14.34 24.05 6.09
CA LEU A 203 14.08 22.81 5.35
C LEU A 203 15.22 22.47 4.38
N ASN A 204 15.72 23.47 3.64
CA ASN A 204 16.86 23.35 2.72
C ASN A 204 18.21 23.21 3.46
N GLY A 205 18.25 23.43 4.77
CA GLY A 205 19.48 23.39 5.57
C GLY A 205 20.38 24.62 5.42
N LEU A 206 19.87 25.74 4.87
CA LEU A 206 20.59 27.02 4.88
C LEU A 206 20.73 27.58 6.31
N ILE A 207 19.79 27.23 7.18
CA ILE A 207 19.83 27.52 8.61
C ILE A 207 19.88 26.20 9.38
N LEU A 208 20.81 26.10 10.34
CA LEU A 208 21.05 24.89 11.16
C LEU A 208 21.20 23.60 10.31
N PRO A 209 22.19 23.54 9.40
CA PRO A 209 22.37 22.39 8.50
C PRO A 209 22.46 21.06 9.24
N GLU A 210 23.15 21.04 10.38
CA GLU A 210 23.41 19.83 11.15
C GLU A 210 22.23 19.31 12.00
N SER A 211 21.13 20.07 12.11
CA SER A 211 19.91 19.65 12.81
C SER A 211 19.14 18.55 12.09
N PHE A 212 18.22 17.89 12.81
CA PHE A 212 17.38 16.83 12.27
C PHE A 212 15.98 17.35 11.93
N LEU A 213 15.36 16.77 10.89
CA LEU A 213 14.01 17.09 10.43
C LEU A 213 13.13 15.84 10.41
N LEU A 214 11.90 15.94 10.94
CA LEU A 214 10.81 14.99 10.70
C LEU A 214 9.65 15.73 10.04
N VAL A 215 9.36 15.41 8.79
CA VAL A 215 8.38 16.12 7.97
C VAL A 215 7.21 15.20 7.64
N THR A 216 5.97 15.66 7.82
CA THR A 216 4.80 14.93 7.33
C THR A 216 4.23 15.57 6.06
N THR A 217 3.74 14.73 5.15
CA THR A 217 3.08 15.18 3.92
C THR A 217 1.91 14.26 3.55
N ARG A 218 0.87 14.78 2.89
CA ARG A 218 -0.25 13.97 2.40
C ARG A 218 0.13 13.18 1.14
N SER A 219 0.91 13.78 0.25
CA SER A 219 1.17 13.28 -1.10
C SER A 219 2.64 12.88 -1.29
N ALA A 220 3.07 12.82 -2.55
CA ALA A 220 4.33 12.27 -3.02
C ALA A 220 5.56 12.79 -2.27
N ALA A 221 6.06 11.98 -1.32
CA ALA A 221 7.32 12.25 -0.61
C ALA A 221 8.49 12.58 -1.55
N HIS A 222 8.46 12.09 -2.79
CA HIS A 222 9.46 12.37 -3.81
C HIS A 222 9.48 13.84 -4.25
N ALA A 223 8.37 14.57 -4.23
CA ALA A 223 8.32 15.99 -4.58
C ALA A 223 9.14 16.86 -3.62
N LEU A 224 9.36 16.38 -2.39
CA LEU A 224 10.13 17.08 -1.36
C LEU A 224 11.65 16.84 -1.48
N ILE A 225 12.10 15.98 -2.41
CA ILE A 225 13.51 15.59 -2.53
C ILE A 225 14.42 16.81 -2.74
N SER A 226 14.05 17.73 -3.63
CA SER A 226 14.86 18.92 -3.93
C SER A 226 14.75 20.04 -2.88
N ILE A 227 13.81 19.93 -1.95
CA ILE A 227 13.47 20.99 -0.98
C ILE A 227 14.05 20.68 0.41
N LEU A 228 14.32 19.42 0.69
CA LEU A 228 14.76 19.00 2.01
C LEU A 228 16.25 18.70 2.01
N LYS A 229 16.95 19.08 3.08
CA LYS A 229 18.35 18.72 3.26
C LYS A 229 18.57 17.21 3.36
N GLY A 230 19.71 16.74 2.86
CA GLY A 230 20.13 15.33 2.91
C GLY A 230 21.08 15.00 4.06
N PRO A 231 21.32 13.71 4.37
CA PRO A 231 20.67 12.52 3.80
C PRO A 231 19.20 12.36 4.21
N GLN A 232 18.34 11.88 3.30
CA GLN A 232 16.89 11.73 3.50
C GLN A 232 16.48 10.26 3.66
N ARG A 233 15.50 9.99 4.52
CA ARG A 233 14.78 8.71 4.64
C ARG A 233 13.31 8.90 4.32
N PHE A 234 12.77 8.01 3.48
CA PHE A 234 11.35 8.03 3.08
C PHE A 234 10.59 6.98 3.86
N THR A 235 9.47 7.37 4.46
CA THR A 235 8.59 6.50 5.23
C THR A 235 7.14 6.78 4.89
N GLU A 236 6.29 5.77 4.95
CA GLU A 236 4.85 5.89 4.76
C GLU A 236 4.12 5.33 5.98
N ILE A 237 3.17 6.11 6.52
CA ILE A 237 2.26 5.64 7.55
C ILE A 237 1.12 4.85 6.90
N MET A 238 0.90 3.61 7.32
CA MET A 238 -0.13 2.74 6.77
C MET A 238 -1.42 2.75 7.59
N GLY A 239 -1.42 3.30 8.80
CA GLY A 239 -2.57 3.24 9.71
C GLY A 239 -2.47 2.06 10.68
N PHE A 240 -3.58 1.49 11.10
CA PHE A 240 -3.62 0.35 12.02
C PHE A 240 -3.52 -0.99 11.29
N SER A 241 -2.77 -1.93 11.88
CA SER A 241 -2.93 -3.36 11.58
C SER A 241 -4.27 -3.86 12.12
N GLU A 242 -4.72 -5.06 11.73
CA GLU A 242 -5.93 -5.67 12.30
C GLU A 242 -5.86 -5.75 13.84
N ARG A 243 -4.71 -6.16 14.37
CA ARG A 243 -4.42 -6.14 15.82
C ARG A 243 -4.48 -4.72 16.38
N GLY A 244 -3.99 -3.73 15.64
CA GLY A 244 -4.11 -2.32 16.02
C GLY A 244 -5.57 -1.85 16.11
N VAL A 245 -6.44 -2.29 15.19
CA VAL A 245 -7.88 -2.00 15.27
C VAL A 245 -8.48 -2.62 16.53
N GLN A 246 -8.15 -3.88 16.84
CA GLN A 246 -8.58 -4.54 18.08
C GLN A 246 -8.13 -3.79 19.33
N GLU A 247 -6.84 -3.43 19.41
CA GLU A 247 -6.26 -2.67 20.52
C GLU A 247 -6.92 -1.29 20.67
N TYR A 248 -7.26 -0.64 19.56
CA TYR A 248 -7.99 0.63 19.58
C TYR A 248 -9.40 0.46 20.13
N PHE A 249 -10.16 -0.53 19.64
CA PHE A 249 -11.51 -0.84 20.13
C PHE A 249 -11.51 -1.12 21.63
N GLN A 250 -10.58 -1.95 22.11
CA GLN A 250 -10.47 -2.27 23.53
C GLN A 250 -10.24 -1.01 24.38
N LYS A 251 -9.31 -0.14 23.96
CA LYS A 251 -9.07 1.16 24.62
C LYS A 251 -10.25 2.12 24.52
N PHE A 252 -11.03 2.04 23.43
CA PHE A 252 -12.13 2.95 23.16
C PHE A 252 -13.34 2.66 24.05
N PHE A 253 -13.74 1.39 24.12
CA PHE A 253 -14.93 0.96 24.84
C PHE A 253 -14.69 0.82 26.35
N GLN A 254 -13.48 0.41 26.76
CA GLN A 254 -13.05 0.17 28.16
C GLN A 254 -13.84 -0.92 28.92
N ASP A 255 -15.12 -1.09 28.61
CA ASP A 255 -15.96 -2.21 29.03
C ASP A 255 -15.68 -3.44 28.15
N GLU A 256 -15.27 -4.54 28.78
CA GLU A 256 -14.86 -5.78 28.12
C GLU A 256 -16.02 -6.47 27.40
N GLN A 257 -17.26 -6.42 27.94
CA GLN A 257 -18.41 -7.03 27.29
C GLN A 257 -18.83 -6.24 26.05
N LEU A 258 -18.82 -4.91 26.17
CA LEU A 258 -19.15 -4.01 25.09
C LEU A 258 -18.12 -4.09 23.96
N PHE A 259 -16.84 -4.12 24.32
CA PHE A 259 -15.74 -4.35 23.38
C PHE A 259 -15.92 -5.65 22.61
N ARG A 260 -16.15 -6.79 23.30
CA ARG A 260 -16.31 -8.09 22.64
C ARG A 260 -17.47 -8.08 21.67
N LYS A 261 -18.66 -7.64 22.12
CA LYS A 261 -19.86 -7.57 21.29
C LYS A 261 -19.65 -6.74 20.02
N THR A 262 -19.12 -5.52 20.17
CA THR A 262 -18.93 -4.58 19.05
C THR A 262 -17.82 -5.00 18.09
N TYR A 263 -16.70 -5.52 18.63
CA TYR A 263 -15.59 -5.99 17.81
C TYR A 263 -15.90 -7.29 17.06
N GLU A 264 -16.64 -8.23 17.67
CA GLU A 264 -17.12 -9.43 16.98
C GLU A 264 -18.02 -9.07 15.80
N SER A 265 -18.96 -8.13 16.00
CA SER A 265 -19.80 -7.61 14.92
C SER A 265 -18.95 -6.97 13.80
N LEU A 266 -17.98 -6.10 14.14
CA LEU A 266 -17.06 -5.52 13.15
C LEU A 266 -16.29 -6.59 12.37
N LYS A 267 -15.82 -7.65 13.06
CA LYS A 267 -15.04 -8.73 12.45
C LYS A 267 -15.83 -9.53 11.41
N THR A 268 -17.16 -9.62 11.55
CA THR A 268 -18.00 -10.25 10.52
C THR A 268 -18.09 -9.44 9.22
N ASN A 269 -17.79 -8.13 9.26
CA ASN A 269 -17.75 -7.25 8.10
C ASN A 269 -16.28 -6.91 7.76
N GLU A 270 -15.61 -7.80 7.03
CA GLU A 270 -14.19 -7.68 6.69
C GLU A 270 -13.85 -6.39 5.93
N THR A 271 -14.78 -5.89 5.10
CA THR A 271 -14.65 -4.62 4.38
C THR A 271 -14.57 -3.44 5.36
N LEU A 272 -15.49 -3.37 6.33
CA LEU A 272 -15.51 -2.31 7.33
C LEU A 272 -14.34 -2.43 8.31
N LEU A 273 -13.95 -3.65 8.69
CA LEU A 273 -12.73 -3.90 9.47
C LEU A 273 -11.50 -3.36 8.73
N THR A 274 -11.41 -3.61 7.42
CA THR A 274 -10.33 -3.09 6.58
C THR A 274 -10.38 -1.56 6.49
N ALA A 275 -11.55 -0.95 6.39
CA ALA A 275 -11.71 0.50 6.43
C ALA A 275 -11.26 1.09 7.79
N CYS A 276 -11.50 0.39 8.90
CA CYS A 276 -11.02 0.77 10.24
C CYS A 276 -9.49 0.68 10.41
N SER A 277 -8.75 0.15 9.42
CA SER A 277 -7.29 0.37 9.37
C SER A 277 -6.95 1.86 9.28
N LEU A 278 -7.85 2.71 8.78
CA LEU A 278 -7.72 4.16 8.86
C LEU A 278 -8.14 4.65 10.25
N PRO A 279 -7.24 5.22 11.07
CA PRO A 279 -7.56 5.63 12.44
C PRO A 279 -8.75 6.58 12.57
N LEU A 280 -8.94 7.48 11.59
CA LEU A 280 -10.09 8.38 11.57
C LEU A 280 -11.42 7.62 11.41
N LEU A 281 -11.50 6.66 10.48
CA LEU A 281 -12.71 5.85 10.31
C LEU A 281 -12.91 4.91 11.50
N CYS A 282 -11.84 4.33 12.04
CA CYS A 282 -11.89 3.52 13.25
C CYS A 282 -12.55 4.28 14.42
N TRP A 283 -12.16 5.55 14.61
CA TRP A 283 -12.75 6.42 15.62
C TRP A 283 -14.23 6.72 15.35
N MET A 284 -14.58 7.09 14.11
CA MET A 284 -15.96 7.38 13.72
C MET A 284 -16.87 6.18 13.90
N VAL A 285 -16.46 4.99 13.43
CA VAL A 285 -17.19 3.73 13.58
C VAL A 285 -17.34 3.38 15.06
N SER A 286 -16.26 3.46 15.84
CA SER A 286 -16.32 3.20 17.29
C SER A 286 -17.32 4.12 18.00
N PHE A 287 -17.36 5.40 17.62
CA PHE A 287 -18.31 6.37 18.16
C PHE A 287 -19.76 6.02 17.77
N CYS A 288 -20.03 5.76 16.49
CA CYS A 288 -21.36 5.41 16.00
C CYS A 288 -21.89 4.14 16.69
N LEU A 289 -21.07 3.09 16.78
CA LEU A 289 -21.44 1.85 17.45
C LEU A 289 -21.72 2.07 18.94
N LYS A 290 -20.90 2.86 19.63
CA LYS A 290 -21.13 3.19 21.05
C LYS A 290 -22.46 3.93 21.29
N LYS A 291 -22.99 4.66 20.30
CA LYS A 291 -24.27 5.37 20.41
C LYS A 291 -25.47 4.50 20.03
N HIS A 292 -25.31 3.60 19.07
CA HIS A 292 -26.39 2.77 18.53
C HIS A 292 -26.33 1.30 19.00
N LEU A 293 -25.87 1.06 20.23
CA LEU A 293 -25.59 -0.27 20.81
C LEU A 293 -26.73 -1.30 20.76
N THR A 294 -27.97 -0.87 20.55
CA THR A 294 -29.15 -1.73 20.45
C THR A 294 -29.48 -2.15 19.01
N ASP A 295 -28.82 -1.57 18.01
CA ASP A 295 -29.11 -1.72 16.58
C ASP A 295 -27.83 -1.98 15.74
N ASP A 296 -26.83 -2.61 16.37
CA ASP A 296 -25.50 -2.86 15.77
C ASP A 296 -25.62 -3.52 14.38
N ASP A 297 -26.50 -4.50 14.21
CA ASP A 297 -26.67 -5.23 12.94
C ASP A 297 -27.21 -4.37 11.80
N HIS A 298 -28.08 -3.39 12.08
CA HIS A 298 -28.57 -2.46 11.07
C HIS A 298 -27.48 -1.47 10.67
N VAL A 299 -26.80 -0.87 11.67
CA VAL A 299 -25.69 0.06 11.47
C VAL A 299 -24.59 -0.58 10.62
N MET A 300 -24.19 -1.81 10.93
CA MET A 300 -23.13 -2.50 10.19
C MET A 300 -23.49 -2.78 8.72
N ARG A 301 -24.79 -2.89 8.38
CA ARG A 301 -25.24 -3.07 6.99
C ARG A 301 -25.23 -1.76 6.19
N GLU A 302 -25.41 -0.62 6.84
CA GLU A 302 -25.38 0.70 6.20
C GLU A 302 -23.94 1.20 5.94
N LEU A 303 -22.96 0.72 6.72
CA LEU A 303 -21.56 1.13 6.65
C LEU A 303 -20.76 0.39 5.56
N LYS A 304 -21.18 0.54 4.31
CA LYS A 304 -20.51 -0.05 3.14
C LYS A 304 -19.38 0.81 2.59
N THR A 305 -19.52 2.13 2.57
CA THR A 305 -18.56 3.04 1.91
C THR A 305 -18.00 4.07 2.87
N THR A 306 -16.95 4.79 2.46
CA THR A 306 -16.40 5.86 3.28
C THR A 306 -17.46 6.94 3.49
N THR A 307 -18.18 7.33 2.43
CA THR A 307 -19.21 8.37 2.54
C THR A 307 -20.36 7.97 3.46
N SER A 308 -20.78 6.69 3.48
CA SER A 308 -21.84 6.26 4.39
C SER A 308 -21.40 6.32 5.86
N ILE A 309 -20.12 6.05 6.17
CA ILE A 309 -19.53 6.27 7.50
C ILE A 309 -19.58 7.76 7.89
N TYR A 310 -19.23 8.68 6.97
CA TYR A 310 -19.31 10.12 7.23
C TYR A 310 -20.74 10.59 7.49
N VAL A 311 -21.68 10.17 6.64
CA VAL A 311 -23.10 10.51 6.79
C VAL A 311 -23.61 10.03 8.15
N LEU A 312 -23.42 8.76 8.49
CA LEU A 312 -23.88 8.21 9.78
C LEU A 312 -23.24 8.95 10.96
N PHE A 313 -21.93 9.20 10.90
CA PHE A 313 -21.21 9.90 11.96
C PHE A 313 -21.71 11.33 12.16
N VAL A 314 -21.91 12.09 11.07
CA VAL A 314 -22.40 13.46 11.15
C VAL A 314 -23.77 13.51 11.82
N PHE A 315 -24.72 12.66 11.43
CA PHE A 315 -26.03 12.63 12.07
C PHE A 315 -26.00 12.12 13.52
N THR A 316 -25.19 11.10 13.81
CA THR A 316 -25.05 10.59 15.18
C THR A 316 -24.43 11.63 16.10
N LEU A 317 -23.44 12.38 15.61
CA LEU A 317 -22.84 13.47 16.37
C LEU A 317 -23.84 14.59 16.60
N LEU A 318 -24.64 14.90 15.57
CA LEU A 318 -25.66 15.93 15.67
C LEU A 318 -26.73 15.55 16.73
N GLU A 319 -27.28 14.34 16.63
CA GLU A 319 -28.25 13.80 17.59
C GLU A 319 -27.70 13.78 19.02
N HIS A 320 -26.41 13.47 19.18
CA HIS A 320 -25.80 13.36 20.49
C HIS A 320 -25.72 14.70 21.24
N HIS A 321 -25.33 15.78 20.56
CA HIS A 321 -25.12 17.10 21.17
C HIS A 321 -26.40 17.92 21.28
N GLY A 322 -27.44 17.54 20.53
CA GLY A 322 -28.69 18.29 20.43
C GLY A 322 -28.50 19.59 19.63
N HIS A 323 -29.44 19.90 18.75
CA HIS A 323 -29.41 21.14 17.96
C HIS A 323 -30.56 22.05 18.28
N SER A 324 -30.23 23.31 18.56
CA SER A 324 -31.20 24.40 18.64
C SER A 324 -31.65 24.87 17.25
N GLN A 325 -30.81 24.67 16.23
CA GLN A 325 -31.07 25.04 14.83
C GLN A 325 -31.53 23.82 14.01
N SER A 326 -32.16 24.09 12.87
CA SER A 326 -32.45 23.06 11.88
C SER A 326 -31.18 22.34 11.43
N VAL A 327 -31.23 21.00 11.34
CA VAL A 327 -30.12 20.18 10.83
C VAL A 327 -29.75 20.63 9.41
N PHE A 328 -30.74 20.88 8.56
CA PHE A 328 -30.52 21.37 7.20
C PHE A 328 -29.76 22.71 7.17
N SER A 329 -30.17 23.69 7.99
CA SER A 329 -29.51 24.99 8.02
C SER A 329 -28.07 24.87 8.51
N THR A 330 -27.83 24.04 9.53
CA THR A 330 -26.50 23.78 10.08
C THR A 330 -25.57 23.18 9.01
N LEU A 331 -26.03 22.14 8.31
CA LEU A 331 -25.26 21.50 7.25
C LEU A 331 -24.99 22.45 6.07
N LYS A 332 -25.97 23.27 5.70
CA LYS A 332 -25.81 24.29 4.64
C LYS A 332 -24.74 25.31 5.03
N SER A 333 -24.77 25.84 6.24
CA SER A 333 -23.79 26.83 6.70
C SER A 333 -22.38 26.25 6.83
N LEU A 334 -22.24 25.00 7.31
CA LEU A 334 -20.97 24.27 7.30
C LEU A 334 -20.44 24.07 5.87
N GLY A 335 -21.33 23.73 4.93
CA GLY A 335 -21.00 23.58 3.51
C GLY A 335 -20.47 24.86 2.87
N VAL A 336 -21.11 26.01 3.13
CA VAL A 336 -20.64 27.32 2.65
C VAL A 336 -19.26 27.67 3.21
N LEU A 337 -19.05 27.48 4.52
CA LEU A 337 -17.76 27.74 5.16
C LEU A 337 -16.67 26.83 4.57
N ALA A 338 -16.99 25.55 4.40
CA ALA A 338 -16.08 24.56 3.85
C ALA A 338 -15.69 24.90 2.41
N GLU A 339 -16.65 25.20 1.54
CA GLU A 339 -16.41 25.53 0.14
C GLU A 339 -15.52 26.78 0.00
N GLU A 340 -15.77 27.81 0.82
CA GLU A 340 -14.94 29.01 0.86
C GLU A 340 -13.50 28.66 1.27
N GLY A 341 -13.34 27.80 2.29
CA GLY A 341 -12.05 27.30 2.72
C GLY A 341 -11.32 26.52 1.64
N MET A 342 -12.00 25.65 0.90
CA MET A 342 -11.42 24.87 -0.19
C MET A 342 -10.94 25.77 -1.33
N LYS A 343 -11.77 26.73 -1.76
CA LYS A 343 -11.41 27.71 -2.81
C LYS A 343 -10.20 28.57 -2.44
N LYS A 344 -10.11 28.98 -1.18
CA LYS A 344 -9.02 29.83 -0.66
C LYS A 344 -7.81 29.03 -0.17
N GLN A 345 -7.87 27.69 -0.24
CA GLN A 345 -6.86 26.79 0.33
C GLN A 345 -6.52 27.15 1.79
N GLN A 346 -7.57 27.30 2.59
CA GLN A 346 -7.54 27.80 3.97
C GLN A 346 -8.16 26.76 4.93
N VAL A 347 -7.43 26.47 6.02
CA VAL A 347 -7.87 25.56 7.09
C VAL A 347 -8.39 26.32 8.32
N PHE A 348 -7.88 27.53 8.57
CA PHE A 348 -8.26 28.36 9.71
C PHE A 348 -9.21 29.48 9.31
N PHE A 349 -10.36 29.61 9.99
CA PHE A 349 -11.36 30.64 9.78
C PHE A 349 -11.40 31.60 10.97
N ASP A 350 -11.58 32.89 10.73
CA ASP A 350 -11.81 33.84 11.82
C ASP A 350 -13.28 33.79 12.29
N GLU A 351 -13.52 34.30 13.49
CA GLU A 351 -14.86 34.32 14.11
C GLU A 351 -15.91 35.03 13.25
N ARG A 352 -15.51 36.07 12.50
CA ARG A 352 -16.43 36.84 11.65
C ARG A 352 -16.83 36.02 10.43
N SER A 353 -15.90 35.28 9.83
CA SER A 353 -16.18 34.37 8.71
C SER A 353 -17.12 33.25 9.13
N VAL A 354 -16.93 32.67 10.32
CA VAL A 354 -17.87 31.65 10.86
C VAL A 354 -19.25 32.27 11.08
N ALA A 355 -19.34 33.39 11.79
CA ALA A 355 -20.62 34.04 12.10
C ALA A 355 -21.40 34.49 10.85
N LYS A 356 -20.70 34.90 9.78
CA LYS A 356 -21.33 35.28 8.49
C LYS A 356 -22.12 34.15 7.84
N THR A 357 -21.77 32.89 8.13
CA THR A 357 -22.51 31.73 7.60
C THR A 357 -23.79 31.43 8.39
N GLY A 358 -24.02 32.11 9.51
CA GLY A 358 -25.12 31.83 10.43
C GLY A 358 -24.83 30.73 11.46
N LEU A 359 -23.62 30.16 11.45
CA LEU A 359 -23.14 29.28 12.51
C LEU A 359 -22.84 30.07 13.78
N ASP A 360 -23.24 29.53 14.92
CA ASP A 360 -22.74 29.99 16.21
C ASP A 360 -21.38 29.32 16.49
N PRO A 361 -20.28 30.09 16.55
CA PRO A 361 -18.95 29.54 16.78
C PRO A 361 -18.80 28.85 18.15
N ALA A 362 -19.69 29.12 19.12
CA ALA A 362 -19.65 28.52 20.44
C ALA A 362 -20.31 27.13 20.51
N THR A 363 -21.23 26.82 19.59
CA THR A 363 -22.05 25.59 19.62
C THR A 363 -21.84 24.68 18.41
N SER A 364 -20.99 25.08 17.46
CA SER A 364 -20.69 24.26 16.28
C SER A 364 -19.83 23.03 16.62
N VAL A 365 -20.44 21.84 16.60
CA VAL A 365 -19.80 20.56 16.99
C VAL A 365 -18.72 20.07 16.01
N PHE A 366 -18.71 20.57 14.78
CA PHE A 366 -17.74 20.19 13.74
C PHE A 366 -16.55 21.15 13.64
N LEU A 367 -16.62 22.29 14.34
CA LEU A 367 -15.57 23.30 14.36
C LEU A 367 -14.83 23.25 15.68
N TYR A 368 -13.52 23.11 15.58
CA TYR A 368 -12.60 23.25 16.68
C TYR A 368 -12.18 24.71 16.84
N LYS A 369 -12.41 25.28 18.02
CA LYS A 369 -11.91 26.61 18.40
C LYS A 369 -10.48 26.51 18.88
N ASP A 370 -9.60 27.26 18.24
CA ASP A 370 -8.19 27.43 18.59
C ASP A 370 -7.89 28.92 18.80
N SER A 371 -6.67 29.23 19.21
CA SER A 371 -6.22 30.60 19.41
C SER A 371 -4.82 30.82 18.84
N LEU A 372 -4.72 31.65 17.81
CA LEU A 372 -3.44 31.99 17.17
C LEU A 372 -3.00 33.38 17.59
N LYS A 373 -1.71 33.54 17.89
CA LYS A 373 -1.14 34.86 18.15
C LYS A 373 -0.86 35.57 16.83
N ARG A 374 -1.55 36.68 16.57
CA ARG A 374 -1.31 37.57 15.43
C ARG A 374 -0.97 38.97 15.95
N ASN A 375 0.20 39.50 15.59
CA ASN A 375 0.70 40.82 16.05
C ASN A 375 0.64 40.98 17.58
N ASN A 376 1.11 39.99 18.34
CA ASN A 376 1.06 39.93 19.81
C ASN A 376 -0.35 39.92 20.44
N ARG A 377 -1.42 39.76 19.65
CA ARG A 377 -2.79 39.56 20.14
C ARG A 377 -3.23 38.14 19.88
N GLN A 378 -3.91 37.54 20.85
CA GLN A 378 -4.51 36.22 20.69
C GLN A 378 -5.83 36.39 19.93
N VAL A 379 -5.93 35.81 18.75
CA VAL A 379 -7.11 35.87 17.89
C VAL A 379 -7.77 34.48 17.89
N PRO A 380 -9.06 34.39 18.24
CA PRO A 380 -9.79 33.13 18.13
C PRO A 380 -9.90 32.75 16.65
N VAL A 381 -9.52 31.51 16.34
CA VAL A 381 -9.67 30.93 15.01
C VAL A 381 -10.39 29.60 15.12
N PHE A 382 -11.02 29.19 14.03
CA PHE A 382 -11.80 27.97 13.95
C PHE A 382 -11.26 27.12 12.83
N ARG A 383 -11.31 25.80 12.98
CA ARG A 383 -10.98 24.85 11.91
C ARG A 383 -11.92 23.68 11.99
N PHE A 384 -12.17 23.00 10.88
CA PHE A 384 -12.86 21.72 10.95
C PHE A 384 -12.06 20.74 11.81
N MET A 385 -12.77 19.83 12.49
CA MET A 385 -12.19 18.76 13.30
C MET A 385 -11.09 17.99 12.57
N HIS A 386 -11.26 17.79 11.26
CA HIS A 386 -10.24 17.27 10.34
C HIS A 386 -10.53 17.76 8.91
N LEU A 387 -9.50 17.89 8.07
CA LEU A 387 -9.61 18.43 6.70
C LEU A 387 -10.58 17.63 5.82
N SER A 388 -10.69 16.32 6.02
CA SER A 388 -11.68 15.50 5.31
C SER A 388 -13.14 15.89 5.61
N PHE A 389 -13.44 16.48 6.77
CA PHE A 389 -14.77 17.03 7.02
C PHE A 389 -15.02 18.29 6.21
N GLN A 390 -13.99 19.13 6.01
CA GLN A 390 -14.09 20.27 5.11
C GLN A 390 -14.33 19.80 3.65
N GLU A 391 -13.60 18.77 3.21
CA GLU A 391 -13.81 18.13 1.90
C GLU A 391 -15.25 17.56 1.78
N PHE A 392 -15.72 16.83 2.80
CA PHE A 392 -17.06 16.26 2.86
C PHE A 392 -18.17 17.32 2.85
N PHE A 393 -18.07 18.36 3.69
CA PHE A 393 -19.08 19.43 3.74
C PHE A 393 -19.10 20.26 2.47
N THR A 394 -17.98 20.38 1.76
CA THR A 394 -17.95 21.00 0.43
C THR A 394 -18.73 20.16 -0.58
N ALA A 395 -18.50 18.84 -0.62
CA ALA A 395 -19.27 17.92 -1.47
C ALA A 395 -20.77 17.96 -1.14
N LEU A 396 -21.12 17.92 0.16
CA LEU A 396 -22.50 18.04 0.61
C LEU A 396 -23.12 19.38 0.18
N SER A 397 -22.36 20.47 0.24
CA SER A 397 -22.84 21.78 -0.20
C SER A 397 -23.26 21.76 -1.67
N TYR A 398 -22.51 21.07 -2.54
CA TYR A 398 -22.86 20.96 -3.97
C TYR A 398 -24.10 20.12 -4.20
N VAL A 399 -24.39 19.14 -3.35
CA VAL A 399 -25.64 18.36 -3.43
C VAL A 399 -26.84 19.18 -2.95
N LEU A 400 -26.64 20.10 -2.00
CA LEU A 400 -27.71 20.91 -1.41
C LEU A 400 -27.96 22.26 -2.11
N MET A 401 -27.17 22.61 -3.13
CA MET A 401 -27.34 23.82 -3.96
C MET A 401 -28.50 23.67 -4.96
N ASP A 402 -28.84 24.73 -5.71
CA ASP A 402 -29.74 24.62 -6.86
C ASP A 402 -29.06 23.94 -8.06
N GLU A 403 -29.85 23.40 -8.99
CA GLU A 403 -29.36 22.60 -10.12
C GLU A 403 -28.26 23.28 -10.93
N GLU A 404 -28.43 24.56 -11.29
CA GLU A 404 -27.50 25.30 -12.12
C GLU A 404 -26.15 25.50 -11.41
N SER A 405 -26.20 25.90 -10.13
CA SER A 405 -25.02 26.06 -9.29
C SER A 405 -24.27 24.74 -9.08
N SER A 406 -25.00 23.68 -8.72
CA SER A 406 -24.45 22.34 -8.49
C SER A 406 -23.75 21.81 -9.75
N TRP A 407 -24.41 21.94 -10.90
CA TRP A 407 -23.87 21.53 -12.20
C TRP A 407 -22.58 22.27 -12.55
N SER A 408 -22.56 23.59 -12.38
CA SER A 408 -21.37 24.42 -12.62
C SER A 408 -20.18 23.97 -11.77
N LYS A 409 -20.41 23.62 -10.50
CA LYS A 409 -19.38 23.18 -9.56
C LYS A 409 -18.81 21.81 -9.90
N ILE A 410 -19.66 20.84 -10.25
CA ILE A 410 -19.19 19.52 -10.69
C ILE A 410 -18.37 19.66 -11.98
N ARG A 411 -18.84 20.47 -12.94
CA ARG A 411 -18.12 20.73 -14.18
C ARG A 411 -16.76 21.38 -13.94
N GLU A 412 -16.67 22.31 -12.98
CA GLU A 412 -15.40 22.89 -12.53
C GLU A 412 -14.46 21.77 -12.10
N LEU A 413 -14.86 20.90 -11.15
CA LEU A 413 -14.08 19.74 -10.70
C LEU A 413 -13.65 18.82 -11.86
N CYS A 414 -14.51 18.63 -12.86
CA CYS A 414 -14.18 17.82 -14.05
C CYS A 414 -13.09 18.44 -14.91
N TYR A 415 -13.08 19.76 -15.07
CA TYR A 415 -12.03 20.45 -15.82
C TYR A 415 -10.68 20.33 -15.11
N TRP A 416 -10.67 20.33 -13.77
CA TRP A 416 -9.44 20.11 -12.99
C TRP A 416 -8.80 18.74 -13.27
N LEU A 417 -9.60 17.67 -13.38
CA LEU A 417 -9.11 16.33 -13.76
C LEU A 417 -8.42 16.31 -15.14
N LYS A 418 -8.73 17.26 -16.04
CA LYS A 418 -8.06 17.39 -17.34
C LYS A 418 -6.75 18.17 -17.26
N ASP A 419 -6.68 19.19 -16.41
CA ASP A 419 -5.50 20.06 -16.30
C ASP A 419 -4.29 19.34 -15.67
N GLU A 420 -4.56 18.36 -14.79
CA GLU A 420 -3.57 17.43 -14.22
C GLU A 420 -2.72 16.71 -15.30
N ILE A 421 -3.24 16.57 -16.52
CA ILE A 421 -2.52 15.93 -17.64
C ILE A 421 -1.48 16.87 -18.26
N TYR A 422 -1.78 18.18 -18.32
CA TYR A 422 -0.94 19.19 -18.94
C TYR A 422 0.10 19.77 -17.96
N ARG A 423 -0.22 19.76 -16.66
CA ARG A 423 0.73 19.96 -15.57
C ARG A 423 0.65 18.77 -14.63
N PRO A 424 1.46 17.72 -14.84
CA PRO A 424 1.52 16.61 -13.91
C PRO A 424 2.01 17.12 -12.55
N SER A 425 1.08 17.46 -11.65
CA SER A 425 1.38 17.56 -10.23
C SER A 425 1.59 16.15 -9.67
N PRO A 426 2.47 15.96 -8.69
CA PRO A 426 2.73 14.67 -8.04
C PRO A 426 1.52 14.16 -7.23
N GLU A 427 0.42 13.80 -7.89
CA GLU A 427 -0.85 13.57 -7.22
C GLU A 427 -0.90 12.23 -6.47
N ARG A 428 -1.11 12.35 -5.16
CA ARG A 428 -2.17 11.67 -4.39
C ARG A 428 -2.40 12.47 -3.12
N SER A 429 -3.21 13.53 -3.26
CA SER A 429 -4.03 14.15 -2.21
C SER A 429 -4.46 15.57 -2.65
N ASN A 430 -5.00 15.69 -3.86
CA ASN A 430 -5.68 16.92 -4.27
C ASN A 430 -7.06 16.95 -3.62
N PRO A 431 -7.45 18.02 -2.91
CA PRO A 431 -8.74 18.05 -2.23
C PRO A 431 -9.93 17.84 -3.16
N ASN A 432 -9.78 18.13 -4.46
CA ASN A 432 -10.80 17.89 -5.48
C ASN A 432 -11.09 16.39 -5.69
N HIS A 433 -10.09 15.50 -5.53
CA HIS A 433 -10.31 14.05 -5.57
C HIS A 433 -11.19 13.58 -4.41
N SER A 434 -10.90 14.01 -3.19
CA SER A 434 -11.75 13.67 -2.02
C SER A 434 -13.17 14.21 -2.17
N ILE A 435 -13.34 15.45 -2.64
CA ILE A 435 -14.66 16.04 -2.89
C ILE A 435 -15.43 15.19 -3.91
N MET A 436 -14.79 14.77 -5.01
CA MET A 436 -15.43 13.92 -6.02
C MET A 436 -15.84 12.55 -5.47
N LEU A 437 -15.02 11.91 -4.63
CA LEU A 437 -15.37 10.65 -3.98
C LEU A 437 -16.60 10.81 -3.08
N PHE A 438 -16.66 11.88 -2.29
CA PHE A 438 -17.84 12.19 -1.48
C PHE A 438 -19.07 12.50 -2.33
N LEU A 439 -18.94 13.22 -3.45
CA LEU A 439 -20.06 13.45 -4.37
C LEU A 439 -20.61 12.14 -4.96
N CYS A 440 -19.72 11.22 -5.33
CA CYS A 440 -20.09 9.88 -5.77
C CYS A 440 -20.86 9.12 -4.69
N GLY A 441 -20.35 9.14 -3.45
CA GLY A 441 -21.01 8.47 -2.33
C GLY A 441 -22.32 9.13 -1.88
N LEU A 442 -22.44 10.46 -1.99
CA LEU A 442 -23.68 11.18 -1.71
C LEU A 442 -24.72 10.97 -2.81
N SER A 443 -24.31 10.51 -4.00
CA SER A 443 -25.18 10.15 -5.13
C SER A 443 -25.54 8.66 -5.16
N ASN A 444 -25.05 7.89 -4.19
CA ASN A 444 -25.51 6.52 -3.93
C ASN A 444 -26.96 6.55 -3.45
N GLU A 445 -27.80 5.68 -4.00
CA GLU A 445 -29.24 5.68 -3.75
C GLU A 445 -29.60 5.41 -2.29
N GLU A 446 -28.91 4.47 -1.63
CA GLU A 446 -29.13 4.13 -0.22
C GLU A 446 -28.70 5.30 0.69
N VAL A 447 -27.50 5.84 0.44
CA VAL A 447 -26.93 6.94 1.25
C VAL A 447 -27.73 8.23 1.06
N SER A 448 -28.08 8.56 -0.17
CA SER A 448 -28.87 9.74 -0.53
C SER A 448 -30.27 9.70 0.09
N SER A 449 -30.94 8.54 0.04
CA SER A 449 -32.26 8.37 0.65
C SER A 449 -32.20 8.59 2.17
N SER A 450 -31.25 7.95 2.85
CA SER A 450 -31.04 8.13 4.30
C SER A 450 -30.71 9.58 4.67
N LEU A 451 -29.85 10.23 3.88
CA LEU A 451 -29.49 11.65 4.05
C LEU A 451 -30.72 12.56 3.96
N PHE A 452 -31.54 12.43 2.90
CA PHE A 452 -32.68 13.31 2.68
C PHE A 452 -33.84 13.04 3.64
N GLU A 453 -34.03 11.80 4.08
CA GLU A 453 -34.95 11.46 5.16
C GLU A 453 -34.57 12.20 6.46
N LYS A 454 -33.28 12.13 6.85
CA LYS A 454 -32.78 12.79 8.07
C LYS A 454 -32.82 14.32 8.00
N ILE A 455 -32.61 14.89 6.81
CA ILE A 455 -32.67 16.34 6.57
C ILE A 455 -34.12 16.83 6.43
N LYS A 456 -35.08 15.94 6.13
CA LYS A 456 -36.49 16.24 5.84
C LYS A 456 -36.66 17.22 4.68
N GLN A 457 -35.86 17.04 3.63
CA GLN A 457 -35.89 17.87 2.41
C GLN A 457 -35.79 16.97 1.19
N THR A 458 -36.50 17.34 0.11
CA THR A 458 -36.37 16.68 -1.19
C THR A 458 -35.49 17.54 -2.09
N VAL A 459 -34.50 16.94 -2.74
CA VAL A 459 -33.63 17.62 -3.72
C VAL A 459 -33.92 17.06 -5.12
N PRO A 460 -34.72 17.75 -5.96
CA PRO A 460 -35.25 17.18 -7.20
C PRO A 460 -34.22 16.87 -8.29
N HIS A 461 -33.05 17.52 -8.28
CA HIS A 461 -32.08 17.50 -9.39
C HIS A 461 -30.91 16.52 -9.17
N THR A 462 -30.96 15.69 -8.13
CA THR A 462 -29.93 14.69 -7.80
C THR A 462 -29.67 13.68 -8.93
N ILE A 463 -30.71 13.36 -9.71
CA ILE A 463 -30.60 12.52 -10.92
C ILE A 463 -29.66 13.15 -11.95
N ILE A 464 -29.78 14.46 -12.18
CA ILE A 464 -28.97 15.20 -13.16
C ILE A 464 -27.52 15.28 -12.68
N LEU A 465 -27.30 15.52 -11.39
CA LEU A 465 -25.95 15.47 -10.80
C LEU A 465 -25.30 14.10 -10.96
N LYS A 466 -26.06 13.02 -10.73
CA LYS A 466 -25.57 11.65 -10.90
C LYS A 466 -25.13 11.37 -12.33
N GLN A 467 -25.85 11.86 -13.34
CA GLN A 467 -25.45 11.72 -14.75
C GLN A 467 -24.13 12.44 -15.08
N GLU A 468 -23.92 13.65 -14.55
CA GLU A 468 -22.65 14.36 -14.76
C GLU A 468 -21.48 13.67 -14.05
N LEU A 469 -21.70 13.12 -12.85
CA LEU A 469 -20.70 12.31 -12.17
C LEU A 469 -20.34 11.08 -13.00
N TYR A 470 -21.30 10.44 -13.67
CA TYR A 470 -21.01 9.30 -14.55
C TYR A 470 -20.06 9.66 -15.69
N ILE A 471 -20.33 10.78 -16.35
CA ILE A 471 -19.46 11.32 -17.40
C ILE A 471 -18.06 11.61 -16.85
N SER A 472 -17.97 12.13 -15.62
CA SER A 472 -16.72 12.44 -14.93
C SER A 472 -15.89 11.20 -14.65
N VAL A 473 -16.53 10.13 -14.16
CA VAL A 473 -15.89 8.86 -13.84
C VAL A 473 -15.39 8.16 -15.11
N ILE A 474 -16.19 8.12 -16.18
CA ILE A 474 -15.77 7.56 -17.47
C ILE A 474 -14.54 8.32 -17.99
N ARG A 475 -14.57 9.65 -17.95
CA ARG A 475 -13.41 10.46 -18.34
C ARG A 475 -12.17 10.15 -17.51
N ALA A 476 -12.31 9.98 -16.19
CA ALA A 476 -11.17 9.63 -15.34
C ALA A 476 -10.54 8.28 -15.75
N ILE A 477 -11.34 7.31 -16.20
CA ILE A 477 -10.86 6.03 -16.76
C ILE A 477 -10.08 6.29 -18.06
N ASP A 478 -10.66 7.05 -19.00
CA ASP A 478 -10.06 7.37 -20.30
C ASP A 478 -8.73 8.12 -20.16
N LEU A 479 -8.61 8.93 -19.11
CA LEU A 479 -7.41 9.70 -18.78
C LEU A 479 -6.35 8.89 -18.01
N GLY A 480 -6.63 7.63 -17.67
CA GLY A 480 -5.70 6.73 -16.99
C GLY A 480 -5.74 6.75 -15.46
N HIS A 481 -6.68 7.49 -14.85
CA HIS A 481 -6.88 7.54 -13.39
C HIS A 481 -7.73 6.35 -12.89
N LYS A 482 -7.42 5.13 -13.38
CA LYS A 482 -8.24 3.92 -13.16
C LYS A 482 -8.52 3.63 -11.69
N LEU A 483 -7.50 3.66 -10.83
CA LEU A 483 -7.72 3.39 -9.39
C LEU A 483 -8.67 4.41 -8.76
N PHE A 484 -8.51 5.70 -9.07
CA PHE A 484 -9.42 6.74 -8.58
C PHE A 484 -10.85 6.52 -9.09
N ALA A 485 -11.02 6.18 -10.37
CA ALA A 485 -12.33 5.87 -10.93
C ALA A 485 -12.97 4.64 -10.28
N LEU A 486 -12.20 3.59 -9.97
CA LEU A 486 -12.70 2.42 -9.23
C LEU A 486 -13.22 2.82 -7.84
N HIS A 487 -12.53 3.73 -7.14
CA HIS A 487 -13.03 4.29 -5.87
C HIS A 487 -14.33 5.08 -6.05
N CYS A 488 -14.46 5.89 -7.10
CA CYS A 488 -15.73 6.58 -7.40
C CYS A 488 -16.88 5.60 -7.66
N LEU A 489 -16.62 4.55 -8.46
CA LEU A 489 -17.57 3.48 -8.75
C LEU A 489 -17.99 2.73 -7.48
N TYR A 490 -17.05 2.49 -6.58
CA TYR A 490 -17.31 1.88 -5.29
C TYR A 490 -18.14 2.80 -4.38
N GLU A 491 -17.88 4.10 -4.33
CA GLU A 491 -18.71 5.02 -3.54
C GLU A 491 -20.15 5.11 -4.10
N LEU A 492 -20.33 5.11 -5.43
CA LEU A 492 -21.64 5.14 -6.08
C LEU A 492 -22.52 3.90 -5.78
N GLN A 493 -21.90 2.71 -5.64
CA GLN A 493 -22.58 1.41 -5.51
C GLN A 493 -23.63 1.10 -6.61
N ASP A 494 -23.55 1.73 -7.79
CA ASP A 494 -24.48 1.47 -8.90
C ASP A 494 -23.94 0.37 -9.81
N LYS A 495 -24.36 -0.88 -9.55
CA LYS A 495 -23.88 -2.08 -10.27
C LYS A 495 -24.06 -1.99 -11.79
N ARG A 496 -25.14 -1.34 -12.27
CA ARG A 496 -25.39 -1.20 -13.71
C ARG A 496 -24.36 -0.27 -14.32
N PHE A 497 -24.17 0.89 -13.71
CA PHE A 497 -23.18 1.85 -14.17
C PHE A 497 -21.74 1.33 -14.07
N VAL A 498 -21.40 0.56 -13.03
CA VAL A 498 -20.07 -0.08 -12.91
C VAL A 498 -19.77 -0.95 -14.14
N SER A 499 -20.76 -1.76 -14.56
CA SER A 499 -20.65 -2.61 -15.74
C SER A 499 -20.53 -1.80 -17.04
N GLU A 500 -21.29 -0.71 -17.16
CA GLU A 500 -21.25 0.19 -18.31
C GLU A 500 -19.91 0.96 -18.41
N ALA A 501 -19.40 1.47 -17.28
CA ALA A 501 -18.18 2.29 -17.24
C ALA A 501 -16.90 1.46 -17.50
N LEU A 502 -16.89 0.18 -17.12
CA LEU A 502 -15.77 -0.73 -17.30
C LEU A 502 -15.95 -1.59 -18.56
N THR A 503 -16.30 -0.94 -19.68
CA THR A 503 -16.70 -1.61 -20.93
C THR A 503 -15.62 -2.39 -21.69
N PRO A 504 -14.29 -2.14 -21.58
CA PRO A 504 -13.33 -3.03 -22.23
C PRO A 504 -13.22 -4.35 -21.44
N ASN A 505 -13.10 -5.47 -22.16
CA ASN A 505 -12.87 -6.80 -21.56
C ASN A 505 -11.49 -6.93 -20.86
N ILE A 506 -10.67 -5.87 -20.92
CA ILE A 506 -9.29 -5.83 -20.43
C ILE A 506 -9.19 -4.75 -19.35
N MET A 507 -8.73 -5.15 -18.18
CA MET A 507 -8.41 -4.26 -17.07
C MET A 507 -6.92 -4.37 -16.74
N ASP A 508 -6.17 -3.32 -17.07
CA ASP A 508 -4.75 -3.20 -16.73
C ASP A 508 -4.56 -2.24 -15.56
N LEU A 509 -4.09 -2.75 -14.44
CA LEU A 509 -3.68 -2.01 -13.24
C LEU A 509 -2.20 -2.25 -12.93
N SER A 510 -1.41 -2.76 -13.88
CA SER A 510 0.00 -3.03 -13.67
C SER A 510 0.74 -1.80 -13.13
N THR A 511 1.69 -2.01 -12.23
CA THR A 511 2.48 -0.97 -11.51
C THR A 511 1.69 -0.08 -10.54
N VAL A 512 0.40 -0.32 -10.35
CA VAL A 512 -0.40 0.38 -9.34
C VAL A 512 -0.24 -0.35 -8.01
N SER A 513 0.47 0.27 -7.05
CA SER A 513 0.53 -0.23 -5.68
C SER A 513 -0.86 -0.26 -5.05
N LEU A 514 -1.38 -1.46 -4.76
CA LEU A 514 -2.71 -1.69 -4.21
C LEU A 514 -2.63 -1.88 -2.69
N ARG A 515 -3.47 -1.17 -1.95
CA ARG A 515 -3.70 -1.37 -0.50
C ARG A 515 -4.85 -2.36 -0.29
N SER A 516 -5.00 -2.89 0.92
CA SER A 516 -6.10 -3.82 1.23
C SER A 516 -7.48 -3.20 0.97
N THR A 517 -7.66 -1.90 1.23
CA THR A 517 -8.89 -1.16 0.86
C THR A 517 -9.10 -1.10 -0.66
N ASP A 518 -8.02 -0.95 -1.43
CA ASP A 518 -8.09 -0.93 -2.89
C ASP A 518 -8.48 -2.32 -3.44
N CYS A 519 -8.05 -3.39 -2.77
CA CYS A 519 -8.45 -4.77 -3.12
C CYS A 519 -9.95 -5.01 -2.93
N TRP A 520 -10.57 -4.49 -1.85
CA TRP A 520 -12.02 -4.58 -1.66
C TRP A 520 -12.81 -3.79 -2.71
N VAL A 521 -12.32 -2.60 -3.07
CA VAL A 521 -12.87 -1.77 -4.15
C VAL A 521 -12.79 -2.52 -5.49
N LEU A 522 -11.62 -3.09 -5.80
CA LEU A 522 -11.42 -3.87 -7.02
C LEU A 522 -12.30 -5.12 -7.05
N LEU A 523 -12.41 -5.84 -5.93
CA LEU A 523 -13.29 -7.01 -5.79
C LEU A 523 -14.74 -6.65 -6.15
N TYR A 524 -15.27 -5.58 -5.56
CA TYR A 524 -16.62 -5.09 -5.85
C TYR A 524 -16.81 -4.78 -7.34
N CYS A 525 -15.88 -4.04 -7.95
CA CYS A 525 -15.96 -3.68 -9.36
C CYS A 525 -15.91 -4.91 -10.28
N LEU A 526 -15.00 -5.87 -10.01
CA LEU A 526 -14.89 -7.10 -10.80
C LEU A 526 -16.13 -7.98 -10.67
N GLN A 527 -16.73 -8.07 -9.48
CA GLN A 527 -17.98 -8.80 -9.26
C GLN A 527 -19.17 -8.21 -10.04
N CYS A 528 -19.16 -6.90 -10.30
CA CYS A 528 -20.17 -6.24 -11.13
C CYS A 528 -19.91 -6.42 -12.65
N CYS A 529 -18.70 -6.83 -13.03
CA CYS A 529 -18.23 -6.87 -14.41
C CYS A 529 -17.78 -8.29 -14.83
N PRO A 530 -18.72 -9.25 -14.96
CA PRO A 530 -18.39 -10.62 -15.35
C PRO A 530 -17.84 -10.74 -16.79
N HIS A 531 -17.92 -9.67 -17.59
CA HIS A 531 -17.36 -9.61 -18.95
C HIS A 531 -15.86 -9.32 -18.98
N ILE A 532 -15.26 -8.84 -17.88
CA ILE A 532 -13.81 -8.62 -17.81
C ILE A 532 -13.12 -9.98 -17.87
N ARG A 533 -12.41 -10.22 -18.96
CA ARG A 533 -11.73 -11.48 -19.25
C ARG A 533 -10.25 -11.40 -18.95
N ASP A 534 -9.62 -10.26 -19.19
CA ASP A 534 -8.18 -10.10 -19.05
C ASP A 534 -7.87 -9.10 -17.95
N LEU A 535 -7.17 -9.54 -16.90
CA LEU A 535 -6.78 -8.72 -15.75
C LEU A 535 -5.26 -8.75 -15.58
N ASP A 536 -4.65 -7.57 -15.55
CA ASP A 536 -3.20 -7.39 -15.35
C ASP A 536 -2.92 -6.66 -14.03
N LEU A 537 -2.33 -7.39 -13.08
CA LEU A 537 -1.93 -6.94 -11.74
C LEU A 537 -0.42 -7.10 -11.51
N MET A 538 0.38 -7.02 -12.58
CA MET A 538 1.84 -7.12 -12.45
C MET A 538 2.43 -5.93 -11.68
N ASN A 539 3.33 -6.18 -10.73
CA ASN A 539 3.97 -5.19 -9.87
C ASN A 539 3.00 -4.32 -9.03
N CYS A 540 1.95 -4.94 -8.46
CA CYS A 540 0.92 -4.27 -7.66
C CYS A 540 1.10 -4.40 -6.14
N ASP A 541 2.26 -4.90 -5.68
CA ASP A 541 2.57 -5.20 -4.27
C ASP A 541 1.54 -6.17 -3.62
N LEU A 542 1.16 -7.24 -4.32
CA LEU A 542 0.18 -8.21 -3.82
C LEU A 542 0.81 -9.12 -2.78
N THR A 543 0.29 -9.06 -1.55
CA THR A 543 0.62 -10.00 -0.46
C THR A 543 -0.40 -11.15 -0.44
N ALA A 544 -0.08 -12.26 0.24
CA ALA A 544 -1.03 -13.35 0.49
C ALA A 544 -2.42 -12.86 0.97
N GLU A 545 -2.45 -11.90 1.90
CA GLU A 545 -3.70 -11.33 2.43
C GLU A 545 -4.51 -10.59 1.34
N LYS A 546 -3.85 -9.80 0.49
CA LYS A 546 -4.50 -9.07 -0.61
C LYS A 546 -5.01 -10.03 -1.68
N LEU A 547 -4.25 -11.08 -1.99
CA LEU A 547 -4.68 -12.13 -2.90
C LEU A 547 -5.92 -12.85 -2.39
N LYS A 548 -5.97 -13.17 -1.09
CA LYS A 548 -7.15 -13.79 -0.47
C LYS A 548 -8.41 -12.95 -0.63
N ILE A 549 -8.32 -11.62 -0.46
CA ILE A 549 -9.44 -10.69 -0.70
C ILE A 549 -9.91 -10.77 -2.17
N LEU A 550 -8.97 -10.76 -3.12
CA LEU A 550 -9.28 -10.73 -4.55
C LEU A 550 -9.71 -12.09 -5.12
N GLN A 551 -9.34 -13.19 -4.45
CA GLN A 551 -9.54 -14.56 -4.91
C GLN A 551 -10.93 -14.85 -5.50
N PRO A 552 -12.05 -14.40 -4.90
CA PRO A 552 -13.38 -14.66 -5.45
C PRO A 552 -13.59 -14.08 -6.85
N ALA A 553 -13.02 -12.90 -7.14
CA ALA A 553 -13.11 -12.26 -8.45
C ALA A 553 -12.06 -12.79 -9.45
N LEU A 554 -10.84 -13.11 -8.99
CA LEU A 554 -9.78 -13.61 -9.86
C LEU A 554 -10.19 -14.92 -10.59
N ARG A 555 -10.99 -15.76 -9.92
CA ARG A 555 -11.56 -17.01 -10.49
C ARG A 555 -12.52 -16.80 -11.66
N MET A 556 -13.01 -15.56 -11.84
CA MET A 556 -13.93 -15.19 -12.91
C MET A 556 -13.21 -14.64 -14.14
N CYS A 557 -11.89 -14.39 -14.06
CA CYS A 557 -11.11 -13.91 -15.19
C CYS A 557 -10.69 -15.07 -16.11
N LYS A 558 -10.56 -14.80 -17.42
CA LYS A 558 -10.09 -15.76 -18.43
C LYS A 558 -8.55 -15.76 -18.53
N THR A 559 -7.95 -14.58 -18.47
CA THR A 559 -6.51 -14.35 -18.51
C THR A 559 -6.14 -13.51 -17.30
N LEU A 560 -5.19 -13.99 -16.51
CA LEU A 560 -4.70 -13.29 -15.34
C LEU A 560 -3.19 -13.14 -15.40
N ARG A 561 -2.70 -11.94 -15.10
CA ARG A 561 -1.27 -11.68 -14.87
C ARG A 561 -1.08 -11.10 -13.47
N LEU A 562 -0.17 -11.67 -12.69
CA LEU A 562 0.05 -11.26 -11.31
C LEU A 562 1.52 -11.37 -10.90
N SER A 563 1.97 -10.43 -10.08
CA SER A 563 3.24 -10.56 -9.36
C SER A 563 2.96 -10.79 -7.89
N VAL A 564 3.68 -11.73 -7.27
CA VAL A 564 3.39 -12.23 -5.91
C VAL A 564 4.63 -12.30 -5.06
N GLU A 565 4.44 -12.30 -3.72
CA GLU A 565 5.59 -12.39 -2.82
C GLU A 565 6.29 -13.75 -2.95
N HIS A 566 5.50 -14.80 -3.05
CA HIS A 566 5.97 -16.16 -3.23
C HIS A 566 5.01 -16.87 -4.18
N LEU A 567 5.53 -17.63 -5.15
CA LEU A 567 4.66 -18.35 -6.08
C LEU A 567 3.69 -19.30 -5.37
N SER A 568 4.05 -19.81 -4.18
CA SER A 568 3.15 -20.63 -3.36
C SER A 568 1.81 -19.96 -3.05
N GLU A 569 1.75 -18.63 -3.01
CA GLU A 569 0.51 -17.88 -2.80
C GLU A 569 -0.46 -18.00 -3.98
N ALA A 570 0.04 -18.33 -5.17
CA ALA A 570 -0.79 -18.61 -6.34
C ALA A 570 -1.33 -20.04 -6.36
N GLY A 571 -0.90 -20.92 -5.44
CA GLY A 571 -1.30 -22.33 -5.42
C GLY A 571 -2.82 -22.53 -5.37
N ASP A 572 -3.51 -21.78 -4.52
CA ASP A 572 -4.98 -21.82 -4.42
C ASP A 572 -5.68 -21.34 -5.71
N LEU A 573 -5.06 -20.42 -6.46
CA LEU A 573 -5.58 -20.00 -7.78
C LEU A 573 -5.43 -21.13 -8.79
N ILE A 574 -4.31 -21.87 -8.75
CA ILE A 574 -4.10 -23.02 -9.63
C ILE A 574 -5.09 -24.14 -9.29
N GLN A 575 -5.32 -24.42 -8.01
CA GLN A 575 -6.29 -25.41 -7.59
C GLN A 575 -7.71 -25.06 -8.07
N SER A 576 -8.07 -23.78 -8.02
CA SER A 576 -9.37 -23.29 -8.49
C SER A 576 -9.59 -23.45 -10.00
N LEU A 577 -8.53 -23.67 -10.81
CA LEU A 577 -8.68 -24.00 -12.25
C LEU A 577 -9.33 -25.36 -12.48
N GLY A 578 -9.16 -26.31 -11.55
CA GLY A 578 -9.83 -27.61 -11.64
C GLY A 578 -11.32 -27.51 -11.36
N GLU A 579 -11.71 -26.49 -10.58
CA GLU A 579 -13.09 -26.24 -10.15
C GLU A 579 -13.84 -25.27 -11.09
N SER A 580 -13.13 -24.27 -11.65
CA SER A 580 -13.69 -23.22 -12.51
C SER A 580 -13.32 -23.45 -13.98
N LYS A 581 -14.32 -23.42 -14.87
CA LYS A 581 -14.12 -23.53 -16.33
C LYS A 581 -13.72 -22.21 -17.02
N ILE A 582 -13.47 -21.14 -16.26
CA ILE A 582 -13.35 -19.78 -16.82
C ILE A 582 -11.88 -19.38 -17.05
N LEU A 583 -11.00 -19.63 -16.07
CA LEU A 583 -9.60 -19.25 -16.17
C LEU A 583 -8.87 -20.17 -17.15
N SER A 584 -8.33 -19.56 -18.21
CA SER A 584 -7.67 -20.25 -19.33
C SER A 584 -6.18 -19.95 -19.43
N LYS A 585 -5.73 -18.83 -18.83
CA LYS A 585 -4.33 -18.43 -18.81
C LYS A 585 -3.99 -17.71 -17.52
N LEU A 586 -2.91 -18.13 -16.87
CA LEU A 586 -2.35 -17.50 -15.68
C LEU A 586 -0.85 -17.30 -15.90
N ASN A 587 -0.39 -16.06 -15.80
CA ASN A 587 1.02 -15.73 -15.71
C ASN A 587 1.27 -15.16 -14.31
N ALA A 588 2.06 -15.87 -13.51
CA ALA A 588 2.45 -15.43 -12.19
C ALA A 588 3.97 -15.32 -12.11
N GLN A 589 4.49 -14.29 -11.45
CA GLN A 589 5.93 -14.08 -11.31
C GLN A 589 6.25 -13.68 -9.87
N GLU A 590 7.33 -14.20 -9.31
CA GLU A 590 7.83 -13.70 -8.02
C GLU A 590 8.42 -12.30 -8.20
N ASP A 591 8.19 -11.41 -7.25
CA ASP A 591 8.96 -10.16 -7.22
C ASP A 591 10.43 -10.48 -6.86
N GLU A 592 11.35 -9.68 -7.37
CA GLU A 592 12.78 -9.87 -7.15
C GLU A 592 13.14 -9.32 -5.76
N TYR A 593 13.67 -10.15 -4.84
CA TYR A 593 13.91 -9.77 -3.43
C TYR A 593 15.37 -9.60 -3.04
N SER A 594 16.28 -10.27 -3.75
CA SER A 594 17.71 -10.16 -3.54
C SER A 594 18.43 -10.65 -4.80
N ALA A 595 19.66 -10.18 -5.01
CA ALA A 595 20.54 -10.69 -6.06
C ALA A 595 20.98 -12.14 -5.84
N GLU A 596 20.55 -12.78 -4.74
CA GLU A 596 20.85 -14.18 -4.40
C GLU A 596 19.59 -15.08 -4.43
N SER A 597 18.39 -14.50 -4.61
CA SER A 597 17.13 -15.23 -4.63
C SER A 597 16.77 -15.64 -6.05
N LEU A 598 16.54 -16.93 -6.28
CA LEU A 598 15.95 -17.42 -7.53
C LEU A 598 14.56 -16.82 -7.72
N ARG A 599 14.31 -16.29 -8.92
CA ARG A 599 13.02 -15.76 -9.30
C ARG A 599 12.31 -16.78 -10.17
N TRP A 600 11.17 -17.27 -9.70
CA TRP A 600 10.35 -18.17 -10.49
C TRP A 600 9.26 -17.42 -11.26
N SER A 601 9.02 -17.85 -12.49
CA SER A 601 7.85 -17.51 -13.29
C SER A 601 7.02 -18.77 -13.54
N LEU A 602 5.71 -18.62 -13.44
CA LEU A 602 4.69 -19.61 -13.70
C LEU A 602 3.86 -19.15 -14.90
N ASP A 603 3.87 -19.94 -15.95
CA ASP A 603 2.95 -19.82 -17.07
C ASP A 603 2.03 -21.03 -17.12
N LEU A 604 0.74 -20.77 -17.01
CA LEU A 604 -0.29 -21.79 -17.11
C LEU A 604 -1.24 -21.46 -18.25
N SER A 605 -1.57 -22.46 -19.05
CA SER A 605 -2.59 -22.36 -20.09
C SER A 605 -3.47 -23.60 -20.17
N VAL A 606 -4.74 -23.42 -20.53
CA VAL A 606 -5.71 -24.52 -20.70
C VAL A 606 -6.13 -24.62 -22.15
N THR A 607 -5.86 -25.77 -22.77
CA THR A 607 -6.19 -26.03 -24.18
C THR A 607 -6.91 -27.38 -24.30
N GLY A 608 -8.17 -27.37 -24.74
CA GLY A 608 -8.94 -28.60 -24.95
C GLY A 608 -9.13 -29.47 -23.70
N GLY A 609 -9.20 -28.87 -22.50
CA GLY A 609 -9.32 -29.59 -21.23
C GLY A 609 -8.00 -30.15 -20.68
N VAL A 610 -6.88 -29.84 -21.31
CA VAL A 610 -5.52 -30.14 -20.82
C VAL A 610 -4.89 -28.86 -20.31
N VAL A 611 -4.31 -28.95 -19.11
CA VAL A 611 -3.54 -27.87 -18.50
C VAL A 611 -2.07 -28.07 -18.85
N LEU A 612 -1.47 -27.05 -19.45
CA LEU A 612 -0.03 -26.92 -19.63
C LEU A 612 0.47 -25.94 -18.57
N LEU A 613 1.36 -26.40 -17.71
CA LEU A 613 1.99 -25.60 -16.67
C LEU A 613 3.50 -25.60 -16.89
N SER A 614 4.09 -24.42 -16.99
CA SER A 614 5.52 -24.19 -17.15
C SER A 614 6.01 -23.33 -16.00
N LEU A 615 7.01 -23.82 -15.28
CA LEU A 615 7.70 -23.13 -14.23
C LEU A 615 9.15 -22.94 -14.65
N SER A 616 9.62 -21.71 -14.70
CA SER A 616 10.99 -21.39 -15.10
C SER A 616 11.64 -20.47 -14.08
N SER A 617 12.94 -20.64 -13.87
CA SER A 617 13.72 -19.77 -13.01
C SER A 617 14.60 -18.82 -13.83
N GLU A 618 14.55 -17.52 -13.54
CA GLU A 618 15.49 -16.54 -14.10
C GLU A 618 16.86 -16.71 -13.41
N ARG A 619 17.92 -16.95 -14.20
CA ARG A 619 19.28 -17.21 -13.70
C ARG A 619 19.83 -16.01 -12.93
N ILE A 620 19.97 -16.15 -11.61
CA ILE A 620 20.74 -15.20 -10.80
C ILE A 620 21.75 -16.01 -9.99
N LEU A 621 23.04 -15.87 -10.34
CA LEU A 621 24.33 -16.22 -9.69
C LEU A 621 24.49 -17.53 -8.87
N SER A 622 23.42 -18.07 -8.29
CA SER A 622 23.24 -19.40 -7.71
C SER A 622 22.90 -20.43 -8.79
N PHE A 623 23.45 -21.65 -8.68
CA PHE A 623 23.13 -22.78 -9.55
C PHE A 623 21.94 -23.56 -8.94
N PRO A 624 20.68 -23.30 -9.33
CA PRO A 624 19.55 -24.05 -8.80
C PRO A 624 19.60 -25.50 -9.30
N ALA A 625 19.21 -26.47 -8.47
CA ALA A 625 19.12 -27.87 -8.92
C ALA A 625 18.12 -28.07 -10.09
N VAL A 626 17.13 -27.18 -10.23
CA VAL A 626 16.09 -27.19 -11.27
C VAL A 626 16.00 -25.83 -11.96
N LEU A 627 16.05 -25.81 -13.29
CA LEU A 627 15.94 -24.62 -14.13
C LEU A 627 14.53 -24.43 -14.69
N GLU A 628 13.86 -25.53 -15.05
CA GLU A 628 12.53 -25.50 -15.64
C GLU A 628 11.76 -26.79 -15.33
N ILE A 629 10.47 -26.68 -15.04
CA ILE A 629 9.53 -27.79 -14.95
C ILE A 629 8.34 -27.47 -15.83
N SER A 630 8.10 -28.30 -16.84
CA SER A 630 6.93 -28.20 -17.70
C SER A 630 6.11 -29.48 -17.61
N LEU A 631 4.81 -29.38 -17.32
CA LEU A 631 3.96 -30.54 -17.15
C LEU A 631 2.62 -30.37 -17.87
N THR A 632 2.05 -31.51 -18.28
CA THR A 632 0.68 -31.57 -18.77
C THR A 632 -0.18 -32.54 -17.96
N CYS A 633 -1.36 -32.06 -17.54
CA CYS A 633 -2.33 -32.87 -16.82
C CYS A 633 -3.77 -32.54 -17.25
N PRO A 634 -4.73 -33.47 -17.10
CA PRO A 634 -6.14 -33.18 -17.27
C PRO A 634 -6.61 -32.09 -16.30
N GLN A 635 -7.43 -31.16 -16.78
CA GLN A 635 -7.97 -30.08 -15.93
C GLN A 635 -8.77 -30.62 -14.73
N SER A 636 -9.45 -31.76 -14.86
CA SER A 636 -10.20 -32.38 -13.76
C SER A 636 -9.32 -32.85 -12.59
N GLU A 637 -8.02 -32.99 -12.81
CA GLU A 637 -7.07 -33.52 -11.83
C GLU A 637 -6.15 -32.43 -11.26
N THR A 638 -6.26 -31.18 -11.70
CA THR A 638 -5.49 -30.09 -11.07
C THR A 638 -5.94 -29.79 -9.66
N SER A 639 -7.18 -30.14 -9.29
CA SER A 639 -7.71 -29.97 -7.93
C SER A 639 -7.19 -31.01 -6.95
N SER A 640 -6.66 -32.15 -7.42
CA SER A 640 -6.10 -33.21 -6.57
C SER A 640 -4.68 -32.92 -6.10
N ILE A 641 -4.00 -31.96 -6.73
CA ILE A 641 -2.66 -31.52 -6.37
C ILE A 641 -2.74 -30.35 -5.39
N ASP A 642 -2.02 -30.47 -4.28
CA ASP A 642 -1.72 -29.32 -3.42
C ASP A 642 -0.61 -28.47 -4.07
N TRP A 643 -1.03 -27.57 -4.96
CA TRP A 643 -0.12 -26.67 -5.68
C TRP A 643 0.64 -25.73 -4.75
N THR A 644 0.02 -25.35 -3.63
CA THR A 644 0.64 -24.51 -2.61
C THR A 644 1.85 -25.25 -2.01
N LEU A 645 1.67 -26.50 -1.59
CA LEU A 645 2.74 -27.33 -1.06
C LEU A 645 3.80 -27.68 -2.12
N PHE A 646 3.39 -27.94 -3.36
CA PHE A 646 4.31 -28.20 -4.47
C PHE A 646 5.23 -27.00 -4.73
N LEU A 647 4.68 -25.78 -4.85
CA LEU A 647 5.47 -24.56 -5.09
C LEU A 647 6.35 -24.21 -3.88
N GLN A 648 5.90 -24.50 -2.64
CA GLN A 648 6.76 -24.40 -1.45
C GLN A 648 7.94 -25.39 -1.49
N ARG A 649 7.74 -26.62 -1.97
CA ARG A 649 8.82 -27.60 -2.13
C ARG A 649 9.79 -27.18 -3.22
N LEU A 650 9.28 -26.68 -4.35
CA LEU A 650 10.09 -26.19 -5.47
C LEU A 650 10.97 -24.98 -5.08
N SER A 651 10.41 -24.03 -4.35
CA SER A 651 11.19 -22.89 -3.86
C SER A 651 12.28 -23.30 -2.85
N LYS A 652 12.11 -24.42 -2.14
CA LYS A 652 13.14 -25.00 -1.26
C LYS A 652 14.23 -25.73 -2.04
N THR A 653 13.88 -26.53 -3.05
CA THR A 653 14.87 -27.23 -3.89
C THR A 653 15.80 -26.26 -4.61
N GLY A 654 15.32 -25.06 -4.97
CA GLY A 654 16.15 -24.01 -5.54
C GLY A 654 17.20 -23.43 -4.56
N LYS A 655 16.94 -23.42 -3.25
CA LYS A 655 17.79 -22.75 -2.24
C LYS A 655 18.93 -23.62 -1.69
N VAL A 656 18.99 -24.89 -2.07
CA VAL A 656 19.91 -25.88 -1.50
C VAL A 656 21.11 -26.07 -2.44
N ALA A 657 22.32 -26.03 -1.90
CA ALA A 657 23.55 -26.32 -2.65
C ALA A 657 23.57 -27.79 -3.13
N GLU A 658 24.12 -28.03 -4.33
CA GLU A 658 24.08 -29.32 -5.03
C GLU A 658 24.58 -30.54 -4.21
N ASP A 659 25.49 -30.33 -3.25
CA ASP A 659 26.16 -31.39 -2.49
C ASP A 659 25.57 -31.67 -1.09
N SER A 660 24.34 -31.25 -0.79
CA SER A 660 23.75 -31.49 0.53
C SER A 660 22.80 -32.70 0.56
N SER A 661 22.89 -33.53 1.60
CA SER A 661 21.92 -34.62 1.86
C SER A 661 20.48 -34.13 2.04
N ALA A 662 20.28 -32.82 2.25
CA ALA A 662 18.97 -32.21 2.28
C ALA A 662 18.34 -32.13 0.89
N LEU A 663 19.12 -32.09 -0.20
CA LEU A 663 18.60 -32.06 -1.56
C LEU A 663 17.81 -33.35 -1.87
N ASP A 664 18.31 -34.49 -1.42
CA ASP A 664 17.71 -35.82 -1.67
C ASP A 664 16.28 -35.92 -1.13
N GLU A 665 16.07 -35.46 0.10
CA GLU A 665 14.75 -35.41 0.73
C GLU A 665 13.81 -34.46 -0.01
N HIS A 666 14.30 -33.28 -0.41
CA HIS A 666 13.46 -32.30 -1.12
C HIS A 666 13.09 -32.75 -2.54
N VAL A 667 14.00 -33.41 -3.28
CA VAL A 667 13.73 -33.97 -4.61
C VAL A 667 12.70 -35.09 -4.53
N SER A 668 12.86 -36.02 -3.58
CA SER A 668 11.90 -37.10 -3.35
C SER A 668 10.51 -36.55 -3.01
N LEU A 669 10.45 -35.56 -2.10
CA LEU A 669 9.20 -34.90 -1.72
C LEU A 669 8.57 -34.13 -2.89
N LEU A 670 9.37 -33.47 -3.74
CA LEU A 670 8.87 -32.74 -4.91
C LEU A 670 8.22 -33.68 -5.92
N LEU A 671 8.89 -34.78 -6.27
CA LEU A 671 8.39 -35.76 -7.24
C LEU A 671 7.23 -36.60 -6.68
N SER A 672 7.20 -36.82 -5.36
CA SER A 672 6.08 -37.51 -4.70
C SER A 672 4.74 -36.79 -4.87
N SER A 673 4.76 -35.46 -5.09
CA SER A 673 3.56 -34.66 -5.38
C SER A 673 2.83 -35.10 -6.65
N PHE A 674 3.49 -35.90 -7.50
CA PHE A 674 2.99 -36.34 -8.80
C PHE A 674 2.56 -37.82 -8.83
N HIS A 675 2.82 -38.61 -7.79
CA HIS A 675 2.56 -40.05 -7.76
C HIS A 675 1.08 -40.44 -7.95
N SER A 676 0.16 -39.56 -7.58
CA SER A 676 -1.29 -39.79 -7.61
C SER A 676 -2.03 -38.93 -8.65
N VAL A 677 -1.31 -38.42 -9.65
CA VAL A 677 -1.84 -37.50 -10.66
C VAL A 677 -1.80 -38.16 -12.04
N GLY A 678 -2.86 -37.95 -12.83
CA GLY A 678 -3.00 -38.28 -14.24
C GLY A 678 -2.10 -37.48 -15.18
N LEU A 679 -0.85 -37.23 -14.81
CA LEU A 679 0.14 -36.57 -15.66
C LEU A 679 0.30 -37.31 -16.98
N LYS A 680 0.39 -36.55 -18.09
CA LYS A 680 0.63 -37.09 -19.43
C LYS A 680 2.07 -36.86 -19.87
N THR A 681 2.57 -35.64 -19.70
CA THR A 681 3.95 -35.30 -19.99
C THR A 681 4.58 -34.56 -18.83
N LEU A 682 5.86 -34.81 -18.58
CA LEU A 682 6.69 -34.07 -17.64
C LEU A 682 8.04 -33.80 -18.31
N ASP A 683 8.45 -32.54 -18.35
CA ASP A 683 9.75 -32.10 -18.84
C ASP A 683 10.48 -31.39 -17.71
N LEU A 684 11.69 -31.85 -17.41
CA LEU A 684 12.53 -31.36 -16.33
C LEU A 684 13.84 -30.86 -16.92
N LYS A 685 14.17 -29.59 -16.70
CA LYS A 685 15.51 -29.06 -16.97
C LYS A 685 16.27 -28.94 -15.67
N LEU A 686 17.33 -29.71 -15.53
CA LEU A 686 18.17 -29.81 -14.34
C LEU A 686 19.54 -29.21 -14.60
N VAL A 687 20.21 -28.75 -13.54
CA VAL A 687 21.64 -28.40 -13.63
C VAL A 687 22.49 -29.66 -13.63
N SER A 688 22.21 -30.61 -12.74
CA SER A 688 22.92 -31.89 -12.63
C SER A 688 21.95 -33.04 -12.37
N LEU A 689 22.29 -34.24 -12.86
CA LEU A 689 21.52 -35.46 -12.62
C LEU A 689 22.30 -36.39 -11.68
N ASN A 690 21.92 -36.42 -10.40
CA ASN A 690 22.52 -37.26 -9.37
C ASN A 690 21.67 -38.51 -9.06
N GLU A 691 22.14 -39.36 -8.14
CA GLU A 691 21.44 -40.59 -7.74
C GLU A 691 20.02 -40.32 -7.20
N SER A 692 19.82 -39.20 -6.50
CA SER A 692 18.55 -38.82 -5.89
C SER A 692 17.49 -38.43 -6.91
N TRP A 693 17.87 -37.65 -7.93
CA TRP A 693 17.00 -37.39 -9.09
C TRP A 693 16.68 -38.67 -9.84
N ALA A 694 17.68 -39.52 -10.06
CA ALA A 694 17.49 -40.81 -10.73
C ALA A 694 16.52 -41.72 -9.96
N SER A 695 16.68 -41.85 -8.64
CA SER A 695 15.79 -42.63 -7.78
C SER A 695 14.37 -42.06 -7.74
N GLY A 696 14.24 -40.74 -7.63
CA GLY A 696 12.96 -40.05 -7.66
C GLY A 696 12.21 -40.25 -8.99
N ILE A 697 12.94 -40.16 -10.12
CA ILE A 697 12.40 -40.44 -11.46
C ILE A 697 11.91 -41.88 -11.57
N ILE A 698 12.69 -42.85 -11.09
CA ILE A 698 12.29 -44.27 -11.09
C ILE A 698 11.00 -44.46 -10.29
N SER A 699 10.93 -43.90 -9.08
CA SER A 699 9.72 -43.94 -8.25
C SER A 699 8.52 -43.34 -8.95
N LEU A 700 8.69 -42.18 -9.60
CA LEU A 700 7.62 -41.51 -10.33
C LEU A 700 7.11 -42.35 -11.51
N VAL A 701 8.02 -42.90 -12.32
CA VAL A 701 7.65 -43.77 -13.44
C VAL A 701 6.93 -45.02 -12.92
N GLN A 702 7.38 -45.62 -11.83
CA GLN A 702 6.72 -46.82 -11.29
C GLN A 702 5.33 -46.55 -10.72
N THR A 703 5.07 -45.34 -10.22
CA THR A 703 3.82 -44.99 -9.53
C THR A 703 2.80 -44.27 -10.43
N CYS A 704 3.25 -43.40 -11.33
CA CYS A 704 2.40 -42.60 -12.21
C CYS A 704 2.11 -43.32 -13.53
N THR A 705 1.14 -44.23 -13.51
CA THR A 705 0.79 -45.08 -14.67
C THR A 705 0.19 -44.32 -15.85
N SER A 706 -0.23 -43.07 -15.67
CA SER A 706 -0.80 -42.23 -16.73
C SER A 706 0.25 -41.55 -17.61
N LEU A 707 1.51 -41.49 -17.15
CA LEU A 707 2.60 -40.79 -17.82
C LEU A 707 2.87 -41.41 -19.19
N GLN A 708 2.92 -40.58 -20.23
CA GLN A 708 3.21 -40.99 -21.60
C GLN A 708 4.65 -40.66 -21.99
N GLU A 709 5.14 -39.51 -21.51
CA GLU A 709 6.47 -39.00 -21.83
C GLU A 709 7.10 -38.26 -20.64
N LEU A 710 8.36 -38.58 -20.34
CA LEU A 710 9.21 -37.90 -19.38
C LEU A 710 10.47 -37.43 -20.10
N SER A 711 10.71 -36.13 -20.18
CA SER A 711 11.94 -35.54 -20.72
C SER A 711 12.78 -34.97 -19.59
N VAL A 712 14.08 -35.22 -19.61
CA VAL A 712 15.05 -34.68 -18.64
C VAL A 712 16.22 -34.08 -19.40
N GLY A 713 16.26 -32.76 -19.50
CA GLY A 713 17.39 -32.00 -20.05
C GLY A 713 18.35 -31.58 -18.95
N VAL A 714 19.64 -31.83 -19.11
CA VAL A 714 20.68 -31.50 -18.13
C VAL A 714 21.65 -30.50 -18.73
N THR A 715 21.72 -29.30 -18.16
CA THR A 715 22.59 -28.23 -18.68
C THR A 715 24.02 -28.31 -18.18
N GLY A 716 24.26 -28.95 -17.04
CA GLY A 716 25.58 -29.19 -16.45
C GLY A 716 26.05 -30.63 -16.70
N LEU A 717 26.47 -31.33 -15.63
CA LEU A 717 27.05 -32.67 -15.73
C LEU A 717 26.00 -33.77 -15.54
N LEU A 718 25.96 -34.72 -16.47
CA LEU A 718 25.35 -36.03 -16.24
C LEU A 718 26.32 -36.90 -15.43
N LEU A 719 25.99 -37.19 -14.17
CA LEU A 719 26.80 -38.10 -13.36
C LEU A 719 26.55 -39.55 -13.82
N GLU A 720 27.63 -40.29 -14.02
CA GLU A 720 27.60 -41.67 -14.53
C GLU A 720 26.76 -42.60 -13.62
N GLU A 721 26.83 -42.38 -12.31
CA GLU A 721 26.09 -43.14 -11.29
C GLU A 721 24.55 -43.00 -11.47
N GLY A 722 24.05 -41.78 -11.64
CA GLY A 722 22.62 -41.53 -11.87
C GLY A 722 22.12 -42.11 -13.20
N LEU A 723 22.92 -42.00 -14.25
CA LEU A 723 22.65 -42.59 -15.57
C LEU A 723 22.61 -44.12 -15.52
N MET A 724 23.55 -44.75 -14.82
CA MET A 724 23.61 -46.20 -14.64
C MET A 724 22.43 -46.70 -13.83
N LEU A 725 22.00 -45.96 -12.80
CA LEU A 725 20.82 -46.29 -11.99
C LEU A 725 19.55 -46.27 -12.83
N LEU A 726 19.37 -45.27 -13.70
CA LEU A 726 18.22 -45.17 -14.62
C LEU A 726 18.24 -46.31 -15.65
N LYS A 727 19.39 -46.57 -16.29
CA LYS A 727 19.55 -47.66 -17.27
C LYS A 727 19.26 -49.03 -16.66
N LYS A 728 19.69 -49.27 -15.42
CA LYS A 728 19.49 -50.55 -14.72
C LYS A 728 18.04 -50.77 -14.31
N SER A 729 17.33 -49.70 -13.94
CA SER A 729 16.01 -49.80 -13.31
C SER A 729 14.83 -49.59 -14.26
N LEU A 730 15.04 -48.89 -15.38
CA LEU A 730 14.01 -48.58 -16.39
C LEU A 730 14.21 -49.42 -17.66
N THR A 731 14.18 -50.75 -17.53
CA THR A 731 14.40 -51.67 -18.66
C THR A 731 13.19 -51.81 -19.60
N ASP A 732 11.96 -51.60 -19.10
CA ASP A 732 10.73 -51.55 -19.90
C ASP A 732 9.68 -50.61 -19.25
N PRO A 733 9.89 -49.28 -19.31
CA PRO A 733 8.95 -48.33 -18.73
C PRO A 733 7.63 -48.28 -19.53
N HIS A 734 6.52 -48.08 -18.83
CA HIS A 734 5.21 -47.88 -19.47
C HIS A 734 5.18 -46.58 -20.28
N CYS A 735 5.95 -45.57 -19.88
CA CYS A 735 6.13 -44.29 -20.55
C CYS A 735 7.43 -44.19 -21.38
N THR A 736 7.52 -43.22 -22.29
CA THR A 736 8.78 -42.85 -22.96
C THR A 736 9.60 -41.98 -22.02
N VAL A 737 10.87 -42.30 -21.82
CA VAL A 737 11.81 -41.49 -21.02
C VAL A 737 12.89 -40.97 -21.97
N ILE A 738 13.15 -39.67 -21.96
CA ILE A 738 14.17 -39.00 -22.80
C ILE A 738 15.12 -38.30 -21.85
N ILE A 739 16.42 -38.54 -22.02
CA ILE A 739 17.47 -37.89 -21.20
C ILE A 739 18.45 -37.23 -22.15
N GLU A 740 18.60 -35.92 -22.05
CA GLU A 740 19.50 -35.13 -22.88
C GLU A 740 20.51 -34.38 -22.00
N GLY A 741 21.79 -34.43 -22.33
CA GLY A 741 22.81 -33.70 -21.59
C GLY A 741 24.23 -34.11 -21.97
N PHE A 742 25.23 -33.54 -21.28
CA PHE A 742 26.63 -33.82 -21.53
C PHE A 742 27.18 -34.85 -20.53
N VAL A 743 27.78 -35.92 -21.03
CA VAL A 743 28.43 -36.96 -20.22
C VAL A 743 29.89 -36.59 -20.05
N CYS A 744 30.36 -36.47 -18.80
CA CYS A 744 31.79 -36.40 -18.49
C CYS A 744 32.27 -37.81 -18.20
N SER A 745 33.00 -38.41 -19.14
CA SER A 745 33.66 -39.70 -18.92
C SER A 745 35.14 -39.44 -18.60
N ILE A 746 35.61 -39.96 -17.47
CA ILE A 746 37.04 -40.12 -17.25
C ILE A 746 37.44 -41.33 -18.08
N ALA A 747 38.02 -41.11 -19.27
CA ALA A 747 38.44 -42.18 -20.15
C ALA A 747 39.59 -42.97 -19.50
N VAL A 748 39.29 -44.16 -18.95
CA VAL A 748 40.24 -45.27 -18.96
C VAL A 748 39.99 -46.02 -20.26
N GLN A 749 41.00 -46.05 -21.13
CA GLN A 749 40.95 -46.75 -22.42
C GLN A 749 40.44 -48.18 -22.25
N THR A 750 39.28 -48.48 -22.84
CA THR A 750 39.00 -49.78 -23.47
C THR A 750 37.92 -49.61 -24.53
N ASP A 751 38.34 -49.82 -25.78
CA ASP A 751 37.63 -50.18 -27.01
C ASP A 751 36.13 -49.82 -27.16
N LEU A 752 35.89 -48.85 -28.04
CA LEU A 752 34.59 -48.53 -28.63
C LEU A 752 34.21 -49.60 -29.68
N SER A 753 33.19 -50.41 -29.38
CA SER A 753 32.36 -51.04 -30.41
C SER A 753 31.12 -50.18 -30.65
N GLU A 754 30.97 -49.68 -31.88
CA GLU A 754 29.74 -49.11 -32.39
C GLU A 754 28.62 -50.15 -32.31
N ASP A 755 27.63 -49.94 -31.45
CA ASP A 755 26.33 -50.61 -31.55
C ASP A 755 25.23 -49.55 -31.53
N THR A 756 24.78 -49.20 -32.73
CA THR A 756 23.50 -48.53 -32.96
C THR A 756 22.40 -49.58 -32.81
N LEU A 757 21.74 -49.62 -31.65
CA LEU A 757 20.56 -50.45 -31.44
C LEU A 757 19.37 -49.60 -31.01
N SER A 758 18.42 -49.46 -31.94
CA SER A 758 17.10 -48.89 -31.71
C SER A 758 16.28 -49.79 -30.80
N PHE A 759 15.87 -49.28 -29.63
CA PHE A 759 14.73 -49.80 -28.89
C PHE A 759 13.86 -48.61 -28.46
N LYS A 760 12.57 -48.67 -28.79
CA LYS A 760 11.57 -47.69 -28.33
C LYS A 760 11.48 -47.78 -26.80
N LYS A 761 12.03 -46.79 -26.10
CA LYS A 761 11.39 -46.01 -25.01
C LYS A 761 12.37 -45.31 -24.04
N LEU A 762 13.69 -45.52 -24.13
CA LEU A 762 14.69 -44.63 -23.52
C LEU A 762 15.57 -44.05 -24.63
N VAL A 763 15.45 -42.75 -24.91
CA VAL A 763 16.29 -42.07 -25.92
C VAL A 763 17.27 -41.17 -25.19
N VAL A 764 18.57 -41.47 -25.33
CA VAL A 764 19.66 -40.65 -24.78
C VAL A 764 20.42 -40.03 -25.95
N PHE A 765 20.41 -38.70 -26.04
CA PHE A 765 21.21 -37.98 -27.03
C PHE A 765 22.60 -37.65 -26.47
N PHE A 766 23.65 -37.96 -27.25
CA PHE A 766 25.05 -37.70 -26.89
C PHE A 766 25.59 -36.50 -27.65
N CYS A 767 26.18 -35.53 -26.95
CA CYS A 767 27.16 -34.60 -27.50
C CYS A 767 28.50 -34.82 -26.79
N TYR A 768 29.49 -35.39 -27.49
CA TYR A 768 30.84 -35.59 -26.96
C TYR A 768 31.64 -34.28 -27.02
N PHE A 769 32.23 -33.87 -25.89
CA PHE A 769 33.40 -32.98 -25.88
C PHE A 769 34.65 -33.83 -25.60
N LEU A 770 35.55 -33.92 -26.58
CA LEU A 770 36.90 -34.46 -26.37
C LEU A 770 37.72 -33.39 -25.65
N ILE A 771 37.93 -33.53 -24.34
CA ILE A 771 38.97 -32.79 -23.63
C ILE A 771 40.26 -33.60 -23.78
N GLN A 772 41.14 -33.17 -24.68
CA GLN A 772 42.48 -33.72 -24.78
C GLN A 772 43.37 -33.02 -23.75
N ASP A 773 43.64 -33.68 -22.64
CA ASP A 773 44.48 -33.15 -21.57
C ASP A 773 45.97 -33.43 -21.89
N HIS A 774 46.76 -32.37 -21.97
CA HIS A 774 48.19 -32.43 -21.71
C HIS A 774 48.60 -31.22 -20.88
N ASN A 775 48.64 -31.44 -19.56
CA ASN A 775 49.51 -30.76 -18.60
C ASN A 775 49.62 -29.24 -18.73
N THR A 776 48.84 -28.48 -17.95
CA THR A 776 49.33 -27.60 -16.86
C THR A 776 48.26 -26.58 -16.42
N ASN A 777 48.10 -26.49 -15.10
CA ASN A 777 47.50 -25.40 -14.32
C ASN A 777 46.02 -25.03 -14.58
N TYR A 778 45.23 -25.21 -13.51
CA TYR A 778 43.91 -24.63 -13.33
C TYR A 778 43.90 -23.12 -13.61
N PHE A 779 43.23 -22.74 -14.70
CA PHE A 779 42.49 -21.49 -14.79
C PHE A 779 41.07 -21.83 -15.23
N LEU A 780 40.09 -21.37 -14.45
CA LEU A 780 38.70 -21.24 -14.87
C LEU A 780 38.66 -20.43 -16.16
N ALA A 781 38.42 -21.10 -17.29
CA ALA A 781 38.06 -20.44 -18.54
C ALA A 781 36.54 -20.52 -18.71
N GLN A 782 35.86 -19.45 -18.29
CA GLN A 782 34.60 -19.03 -18.90
C GLN A 782 34.79 -18.92 -20.41
N HIS A 783 33.86 -19.43 -21.21
CA HIS A 783 33.45 -18.76 -22.45
C HIS A 783 32.14 -19.34 -22.99
N GLY A 784 31.12 -18.48 -23.11
CA GLY A 784 30.00 -18.60 -24.05
C GLY A 784 28.62 -18.64 -23.42
#